data_AF-A0A849SFV4-F1
#
_entry.id   AF-A0A849SFV4-F1
#
_cell.length_a   1.000
_cell.length_b   1.000
_cell.length_c   1.000
_cell.angle_alpha   90.00
_cell.angle_beta   90.00
_cell.angle_gamma   90.00
#
_symmetry.space_group_name_H-M   'P 1'
#
loop_
_entity.id
_entity.type
_entity.pdbx_description
1 polymer ?
#
loop_
_entity_poly.entity_id
_entity_poly.type
_entity_poly.pdbx_seq_one_letter_code
_entity_poly.pdbx_strand_id
1 'polypeptide(L)'
;MSSRVRYFIKPPYNSEAAVEESPYQEYSALGVSPKRITLNKKTIELDYKNFYSESLSRALFLGISSEWLNSLSEKSKFVINKESLKFLEWLKFQDLTIENKYLVLKDYESFRVSIEGLKPQSSGVNVLINILRNSMGSKHLDLNSLRYISLLIKQTKISAIEPRNIETVSSFFSSMPWLREEIGNENYLKLESPKRLIDSFSISIASTLLFILKTKSKAGINVDTLKQLEPVSTQGNRDKYQKYCQNIISNFGTTPLNIGDLDDLTELILLDCLPTDRRVEYLDKWVKYGCCKSISNKTKRGLQCFTSPMIFSSSLWPWPTSIEKHLCSWICASLKIQPADILKLKRNDFVITKNQNGRPLSLQIIYYKGRSGVFHESPLLDAGLIEAQALIEYINHIPSGNSKLFDNHTPNISLSFNTYCIFGRISRIINSPNVKEYILKNLSSRNCSSVFLNAFIGMTNSELVTFDKWSHQQKSLGLEYSASCYRKTIIKHFPLHFIGLAFIKNSAVHASSDRYRDGDLVNYSSHNSDSEKISYLTDSNKDWVNQHGRITRLVLQDIEKYVYKPNLDIAIERTQDLILRTKIIKSINGLSNLNKININSIGLLEDDSRFDYKKNDPDVLLVLDSPETIVNMFHYIEEAQRQKSRLIAHSLTFFEMTVLPTAEWMQTLIQNKFRLDSIKEARSTYELIKKNLPKLFENELNAGVSP
;
A
#
# COMPACT_ATOMS: atom_id res chain seq x y z
N MET A 1 -39.99 2.45 -16.72
CA MET A 1 -40.86 1.53 -15.95
C MET A 1 -40.11 0.21 -15.79
N SER A 2 -39.62 -0.06 -14.57
CA SER A 2 -38.72 -1.17 -14.24
C SER A 2 -39.50 -2.28 -13.55
N SER A 3 -39.67 -3.43 -14.23
CA SER A 3 -40.19 -4.66 -13.63
C SER A 3 -39.03 -5.49 -13.10
N ARG A 4 -38.77 -5.39 -11.78
CA ARG A 4 -37.85 -6.26 -11.04
C ARG A 4 -38.47 -7.64 -10.88
N VAL A 5 -38.06 -8.61 -11.69
CA VAL A 5 -38.33 -10.03 -11.47
C VAL A 5 -37.33 -10.55 -10.42
N ARG A 6 -37.82 -10.85 -9.22
CA ARG A 6 -37.05 -11.50 -8.15
C ARG A 6 -37.05 -13.02 -8.39
N TYR A 7 -35.92 -13.59 -8.76
CA TYR A 7 -35.73 -15.04 -8.70
C TYR A 7 -35.52 -15.46 -7.24
N PHE A 8 -36.52 -16.12 -6.66
CA PHE A 8 -36.38 -16.89 -5.42
C PHE A 8 -35.82 -18.26 -5.76
N ILE A 9 -34.55 -18.50 -5.48
CA ILE A 9 -33.98 -19.84 -5.47
C ILE A 9 -34.09 -20.37 -4.03
N LYS A 10 -35.01 -21.31 -3.80
CA LYS A 10 -35.05 -22.14 -2.58
C LYS A 10 -33.78 -23.01 -2.54
N PRO A 11 -33.04 -23.08 -1.41
CA PRO A 11 -32.12 -24.19 -1.20
C PRO A 11 -32.92 -25.47 -0.87
N PRO A 12 -32.49 -26.66 -1.33
CA PRO A 12 -33.16 -27.91 -1.01
C PRO A 12 -32.84 -28.31 0.44
N TYR A 13 -33.90 -28.59 1.20
CA TYR A 13 -33.82 -29.33 2.46
C TYR A 13 -33.83 -30.84 2.17
N ASN A 14 -32.93 -31.59 2.79
CA ASN A 14 -33.28 -32.72 3.66
C ASN A 14 -32.01 -33.45 4.11
N SER A 15 -31.66 -33.26 5.39
CA SER A 15 -31.05 -34.31 6.17
C SER A 15 -31.74 -34.28 7.54
N GLU A 16 -32.62 -35.26 7.76
CA GLU A 16 -33.15 -35.58 9.07
C GLU A 16 -31.98 -36.02 9.95
N ALA A 17 -31.48 -35.08 10.75
CA ALA A 17 -30.71 -35.39 11.95
C ALA A 17 -31.58 -34.96 13.11
N ALA A 18 -31.86 -35.88 14.04
CA ALA A 18 -32.55 -35.59 15.28
C ALA A 18 -31.86 -34.40 15.96
N VAL A 19 -32.56 -33.28 16.02
CA VAL A 19 -32.15 -32.09 16.77
C VAL A 19 -32.36 -32.47 18.23
N GLU A 20 -31.28 -32.74 18.96
CA GLU A 20 -31.33 -32.68 20.42
C GLU A 20 -31.79 -31.26 20.78
N GLU A 21 -33.01 -31.15 21.31
CA GLU A 21 -33.54 -29.89 21.81
C GLU A 21 -32.58 -29.32 22.84
N SER A 22 -32.14 -28.10 22.57
CA SER A 22 -31.25 -27.37 23.45
C SER A 22 -31.97 -27.11 24.78
N PRO A 23 -31.37 -27.43 25.95
CA PRO A 23 -32.00 -27.24 27.26
C PRO A 23 -32.35 -25.76 27.56
N TYR A 24 -31.95 -24.81 26.72
CA TYR A 24 -32.31 -23.40 26.83
C TYR A 24 -33.75 -23.09 26.40
N GLN A 25 -34.43 -23.97 25.63
CA GLN A 25 -35.82 -23.77 25.21
C GLN A 25 -36.83 -24.05 26.33
N GLU A 26 -36.52 -24.90 27.31
CA GLU A 26 -37.41 -25.15 28.45
C GLU A 26 -37.47 -23.98 29.45
N TYR A 27 -36.36 -23.26 29.66
CA TYR A 27 -36.31 -22.16 30.64
C TYR A 27 -37.01 -20.88 30.16
N SER A 28 -37.05 -20.63 28.84
CA SER A 28 -37.76 -19.47 28.29
C SER A 28 -39.28 -19.60 28.43
N ALA A 29 -39.82 -20.82 28.40
CA ALA A 29 -41.25 -21.09 28.54
C ALA A 29 -41.81 -20.80 29.94
N LEU A 30 -40.99 -20.82 31.00
CA LEU A 30 -41.45 -20.80 32.39
C LEU A 30 -41.44 -19.43 33.07
N GLY A 31 -40.92 -18.36 32.44
CA GLY A 31 -40.91 -17.02 33.01
C GLY A 31 -40.04 -16.83 34.28
N VAL A 32 -39.31 -17.87 34.69
CA VAL A 32 -38.43 -17.89 35.86
C VAL A 32 -37.06 -17.29 35.50
N SER A 33 -36.56 -16.34 36.31
CA SER A 33 -35.18 -15.82 36.17
C SER A 33 -34.18 -16.97 36.36
N PRO A 34 -33.35 -17.31 35.36
CA PRO A 34 -32.45 -18.47 35.44
C PRO A 34 -31.42 -18.25 36.56
N LYS A 35 -31.26 -19.19 37.47
CA LYS A 35 -30.23 -19.10 38.54
C LYS A 35 -28.84 -19.51 38.08
N ARG A 36 -28.74 -20.17 36.92
CA ARG A 36 -27.48 -20.61 36.31
C ARG A 36 -27.57 -20.47 34.79
N ILE A 37 -26.48 -20.10 34.15
CA ILE A 37 -26.33 -20.11 32.69
C ILE A 37 -25.11 -20.93 32.32
N THR A 38 -25.28 -21.89 31.42
CA THR A 38 -24.17 -22.60 30.79
C THR A 38 -23.88 -21.99 29.43
N LEU A 39 -22.66 -21.51 29.19
CA LEU A 39 -22.20 -21.06 27.88
C LEU A 39 -20.83 -21.68 27.60
N ASN A 40 -20.61 -22.22 26.39
CA ASN A 40 -19.35 -22.82 25.98
C ASN A 40 -18.77 -23.84 27.00
N LYS A 41 -19.63 -24.70 27.58
CA LYS A 41 -19.29 -25.70 28.62
C LYS A 41 -18.84 -25.12 29.97
N LYS A 42 -19.02 -23.82 30.21
CA LYS A 42 -18.84 -23.18 31.52
C LYS A 42 -20.20 -22.80 32.09
N THR A 43 -20.47 -23.19 33.33
CA THR A 43 -21.68 -22.80 34.06
C THR A 43 -21.36 -21.67 35.02
N ILE A 44 -22.13 -20.58 34.92
CA ILE A 44 -22.06 -19.43 35.82
C ILE A 44 -23.35 -19.39 36.64
N GLU A 45 -23.22 -19.33 37.96
CA GLU A 45 -24.35 -18.99 38.84
C GLU A 45 -24.64 -17.49 38.76
N LEU A 46 -25.91 -17.14 38.53
CA LEU A 46 -26.35 -15.76 38.52
C LEU A 46 -26.80 -15.37 39.93
N ASP A 47 -25.99 -14.54 40.58
CA ASP A 47 -26.31 -13.94 41.88
C ASP A 47 -26.83 -12.52 41.65
N TYR A 48 -28.08 -12.29 42.04
CA TYR A 48 -28.81 -11.06 41.75
C TYR A 48 -28.73 -10.10 42.93
N LYS A 49 -27.70 -9.24 42.94
CA LYS A 49 -27.52 -8.25 44.02
C LYS A 49 -28.61 -7.18 44.06
N ASN A 50 -29.18 -6.84 42.90
CA ASN A 50 -30.22 -5.81 42.76
C ASN A 50 -31.02 -5.96 41.45
N PHE A 51 -32.13 -5.22 41.36
CA PHE A 51 -33.01 -5.18 40.19
C PHE A 51 -32.28 -4.94 38.86
N TYR A 52 -31.28 -4.05 38.83
CA TYR A 52 -30.56 -3.71 37.60
C TYR A 52 -29.67 -4.85 37.11
N SER A 53 -28.96 -5.52 38.03
CA SER A 53 -28.14 -6.71 37.75
C SER A 53 -28.99 -7.89 37.28
N GLU A 54 -30.18 -8.06 37.86
CA GLU A 54 -31.16 -9.06 37.44
C GLU A 54 -31.70 -8.76 36.03
N SER A 55 -32.14 -7.52 35.80
CA SER A 55 -32.65 -7.06 34.50
C SER A 55 -31.62 -7.29 33.39
N LEU A 56 -30.35 -6.99 33.63
CA LEU A 56 -29.25 -7.17 32.67
C LEU A 56 -28.97 -8.64 32.38
N SER A 57 -28.83 -9.45 33.42
CA SER A 57 -28.52 -10.87 33.29
C SER A 57 -29.66 -11.61 32.57
N ARG A 58 -30.91 -11.27 32.91
CA ARG A 58 -32.11 -11.79 32.25
C ARG A 58 -32.19 -11.35 30.78
N ALA A 59 -31.94 -10.08 30.49
CA ALA A 59 -31.91 -9.58 29.12
C ALA A 59 -30.80 -10.26 28.29
N LEU A 60 -29.61 -10.49 28.84
CA LEU A 60 -28.55 -11.22 28.15
C LEU A 60 -28.94 -12.67 27.88
N PHE A 61 -29.52 -13.36 28.86
CA PHE A 61 -29.99 -14.73 28.70
C PHE A 61 -31.03 -14.86 27.58
N LEU A 62 -32.02 -13.97 27.56
CA LEU A 62 -33.06 -13.96 26.53
C LEU A 62 -32.49 -13.64 25.15
N GLY A 63 -31.51 -12.74 25.06
CA GLY A 63 -30.83 -12.43 23.80
C GLY A 63 -30.00 -13.60 23.28
N ILE A 64 -29.32 -14.34 24.17
CA ILE A 64 -28.56 -15.53 23.82
C ILE A 64 -29.48 -16.68 23.40
N SER A 65 -30.65 -16.80 24.02
CA SER A 65 -31.64 -17.85 23.71
C SER A 65 -32.57 -17.49 22.54
N SER A 66 -32.32 -16.37 21.86
CA SER A 66 -33.19 -15.88 20.78
C SER A 66 -32.98 -16.63 19.46
N GLU A 67 -34.03 -16.67 18.62
CA GLU A 67 -33.95 -17.18 17.25
C GLU A 67 -32.86 -16.46 16.42
N TRP A 68 -32.63 -15.18 16.70
CA TRP A 68 -31.56 -14.41 16.09
C TRP A 68 -30.20 -15.08 16.28
N LEU A 69 -29.84 -15.49 17.51
CA LEU A 69 -28.55 -16.14 17.75
C LEU A 69 -28.46 -17.49 17.02
N ASN A 70 -29.56 -18.24 17.02
CA ASN A 70 -29.63 -19.54 16.34
C ASN A 70 -29.39 -19.44 14.83
N SER A 71 -29.78 -18.32 14.21
CA SER A 71 -29.54 -18.04 12.79
C SER A 71 -28.08 -17.75 12.40
N LEU A 72 -27.20 -17.50 13.38
CA LEU A 72 -25.80 -17.12 13.12
C LEU A 72 -24.88 -18.34 12.90
N SER A 73 -23.71 -18.09 12.30
CA SER A 73 -22.66 -19.11 12.17
C SER A 73 -22.11 -19.55 13.54
N GLU A 74 -21.63 -20.79 13.65
CA GLU A 74 -21.04 -21.32 14.89
C GLU A 74 -19.89 -20.48 15.44
N LYS A 75 -19.07 -19.89 14.55
CA LYS A 75 -18.00 -18.97 14.95
C LYS A 75 -18.55 -17.71 15.62
N SER A 76 -19.64 -17.16 15.09
CA SER A 76 -20.29 -15.98 15.66
C SER A 76 -20.91 -16.30 17.02
N LYS A 77 -21.62 -17.44 17.14
CA LYS A 77 -22.17 -17.93 18.41
C LYS A 77 -21.09 -18.09 19.48
N PHE A 78 -19.97 -18.70 19.12
CA PHE A 78 -18.83 -18.87 20.03
C PHE A 78 -18.30 -17.54 20.57
N VAL A 79 -18.11 -16.53 19.71
CA VAL A 79 -17.65 -15.19 20.11
C VAL A 79 -18.68 -14.50 21.01
N ILE A 80 -19.95 -14.55 20.65
CA ILE A 80 -21.04 -13.95 21.44
C ILE A 80 -21.11 -14.57 22.84
N ASN A 81 -21.08 -15.89 22.92
CA ASN A 81 -21.06 -16.62 24.19
C ASN A 81 -19.81 -16.27 25.02
N LYS A 82 -18.64 -16.18 24.39
CA LYS A 82 -17.39 -15.83 25.06
C LYS A 82 -17.44 -14.44 25.69
N GLU A 83 -17.90 -13.42 24.95
CA GLU A 83 -17.99 -12.06 25.48
C GLU A 83 -19.11 -11.91 26.52
N SER A 84 -20.21 -12.63 26.37
CA SER A 84 -21.29 -12.68 27.38
C SER A 84 -20.81 -13.26 28.71
N LEU A 85 -20.04 -14.37 28.67
CA LEU A 85 -19.44 -14.97 29.86
C LEU A 85 -18.56 -13.97 30.60
N LYS A 86 -17.62 -13.31 29.90
CA LYS A 86 -16.72 -12.34 30.50
C LYS A 86 -17.47 -11.18 31.16
N PHE A 87 -18.54 -10.71 30.54
CA PHE A 87 -19.35 -9.64 31.11
C PHE A 87 -20.07 -10.10 32.38
N LEU A 88 -20.69 -11.28 32.36
CA LEU A 88 -21.37 -11.83 33.54
C LEU A 88 -20.40 -12.12 34.69
N GLU A 89 -19.20 -12.63 34.40
CA GLU A 89 -18.14 -12.81 35.40
C GLU A 89 -17.72 -11.49 36.02
N TRP A 90 -17.55 -10.43 35.21
CA TRP A 90 -17.22 -9.09 35.70
C TRP A 90 -18.36 -8.46 36.51
N LEU A 91 -19.61 -8.61 36.05
CA LEU A 91 -20.80 -8.01 36.65
C LEU A 91 -21.03 -8.47 38.09
N LYS A 92 -20.67 -9.71 38.44
CA LYS A 92 -20.77 -10.25 39.81
C LYS A 92 -20.08 -9.38 40.86
N PHE A 93 -18.98 -8.75 40.48
CA PHE A 93 -18.16 -7.95 41.39
C PHE A 93 -18.56 -6.48 41.39
N GLN A 94 -19.57 -6.08 40.61
CA GLN A 94 -20.04 -4.70 40.53
C GLN A 94 -21.28 -4.49 41.38
N ASP A 95 -21.32 -3.36 42.07
CA ASP A 95 -22.51 -2.94 42.83
C ASP A 95 -23.24 -1.84 42.05
N LEU A 96 -24.37 -2.22 41.43
CA LEU A 96 -25.21 -1.29 40.67
C LEU A 96 -26.18 -0.54 41.60
N THR A 97 -25.98 0.76 41.72
CA THR A 97 -26.83 1.71 42.44
C THR A 97 -27.73 2.49 41.49
N ILE A 98 -28.64 3.29 42.03
CA ILE A 98 -29.49 4.19 41.23
C ILE A 98 -28.65 5.19 40.41
N GLU A 99 -27.47 5.56 40.91
CA GLU A 99 -26.58 6.57 40.33
C GLU A 99 -25.74 6.03 39.17
N ASN A 100 -25.22 4.79 39.28
CA ASN A 100 -24.30 4.22 38.29
C ASN A 100 -24.95 3.22 37.31
N LYS A 101 -26.23 2.87 37.47
CA LYS A 101 -26.92 1.85 36.67
C LYS A 101 -26.84 2.03 35.15
N TYR A 102 -26.69 3.26 34.65
CA TYR A 102 -26.57 3.55 33.23
C TYR A 102 -25.12 3.63 32.73
N LEU A 103 -24.15 3.60 33.65
CA LEU A 103 -22.72 3.60 33.35
C LEU A 103 -22.15 2.19 33.20
N VAL A 104 -22.85 1.15 33.66
CA VAL A 104 -22.36 -0.25 33.68
C VAL A 104 -21.69 -0.75 32.39
N LEU A 105 -22.23 -0.42 31.21
CA LEU A 105 -21.60 -0.82 29.94
C LEU A 105 -20.34 -0.01 29.63
N LYS A 106 -20.30 1.26 30.06
CA LYS A 106 -19.13 2.13 29.93
C LYS A 106 -18.04 1.79 30.95
N ASP A 107 -18.43 1.41 32.16
CA ASP A 107 -17.51 0.92 33.19
C ASP A 107 -16.91 -0.41 32.76
N TYR A 108 -17.70 -1.29 32.13
CA TYR A 108 -17.17 -2.50 31.51
C TYR A 108 -16.21 -2.20 30.37
N GLU A 109 -16.54 -1.26 29.47
CA GLU A 109 -15.62 -0.81 28.42
C GLU A 109 -14.30 -0.34 29.03
N SER A 110 -14.37 0.52 30.05
CA SER A 110 -13.22 1.10 30.72
C SER A 110 -12.39 0.05 31.45
N PHE A 111 -13.02 -0.96 32.07
CA PHE A 111 -12.33 -2.11 32.65
C PHE A 111 -11.55 -2.88 31.58
N ARG A 112 -12.20 -3.23 30.47
CA ARG A 112 -11.58 -3.98 29.37
C ARG A 112 -10.45 -3.19 28.70
N VAL A 113 -10.56 -1.87 28.61
CA VAL A 113 -9.55 -1.02 27.98
C VAL A 113 -8.39 -0.73 28.94
N SER A 114 -8.68 -0.21 30.14
CA SER A 114 -7.67 0.28 31.07
C SER A 114 -6.99 -0.85 31.86
N ILE A 115 -7.72 -1.91 32.21
CA ILE A 115 -7.19 -3.01 33.03
C ILE A 115 -6.72 -4.17 32.16
N GLU A 116 -7.52 -4.60 31.18
CA GLU A 116 -7.11 -5.69 30.28
C GLU A 116 -6.27 -5.22 29.07
N GLY A 117 -6.06 -3.91 28.91
CA GLY A 117 -5.22 -3.36 27.83
C GLY A 117 -5.80 -3.56 26.42
N LEU A 118 -7.11 -3.72 26.29
CA LEU A 118 -7.77 -3.91 24.99
C LEU A 118 -8.06 -2.57 24.31
N LYS A 119 -8.13 -2.60 22.98
CA LYS A 119 -8.65 -1.46 22.21
C LYS A 119 -10.14 -1.26 22.47
N PRO A 120 -10.68 -0.02 22.41
CA PRO A 120 -12.10 0.26 22.60
C PRO A 120 -13.05 -0.65 21.80
N GLN A 121 -12.75 -0.85 20.51
CA GLN A 121 -13.53 -1.71 19.60
C GLN A 121 -13.50 -3.21 19.96
N SER A 122 -12.55 -3.65 20.79
CA SER A 122 -12.34 -5.04 21.21
C SER A 122 -12.86 -5.32 22.63
N SER A 123 -13.48 -4.32 23.28
CA SER A 123 -14.06 -4.45 24.63
C SER A 123 -15.22 -5.44 24.71
N GLY A 124 -15.87 -5.75 23.58
CA GLY A 124 -17.06 -6.61 23.54
C GLY A 124 -18.37 -5.88 23.80
N VAL A 125 -18.35 -4.59 24.17
CA VAL A 125 -19.57 -3.81 24.48
C VAL A 125 -20.54 -3.72 23.30
N ASN A 126 -20.03 -3.59 22.07
CA ASN A 126 -20.86 -3.64 20.86
C ASN A 126 -21.61 -4.98 20.71
N VAL A 127 -20.97 -6.09 21.10
CA VAL A 127 -21.59 -7.41 21.08
C VAL A 127 -22.70 -7.47 22.12
N LEU A 128 -22.43 -7.02 23.35
CA LEU A 128 -23.42 -6.96 24.43
C LEU A 128 -24.63 -6.10 24.06
N ILE A 129 -24.41 -4.90 23.50
CA ILE A 129 -25.49 -4.03 23.04
C ILE A 129 -26.36 -4.73 21.98
N ASN A 130 -25.75 -5.47 21.04
CA ASN A 130 -26.52 -6.22 20.06
C ASN A 130 -27.34 -7.35 20.69
N ILE A 131 -26.81 -8.06 21.69
CA ILE A 131 -27.58 -9.07 22.44
C ILE A 131 -28.76 -8.42 23.17
N LEU A 132 -28.51 -7.31 23.89
CA LEU A 132 -29.53 -6.57 24.62
C LEU A 132 -30.61 -6.00 23.69
N ARG A 133 -30.25 -5.57 22.47
CA ARG A 133 -31.26 -5.14 21.48
C ARG A 133 -32.17 -6.27 21.04
N ASN A 134 -31.59 -7.45 20.78
CA ASN A 134 -32.36 -8.62 20.35
C ASN A 134 -33.21 -9.21 21.49
N SER A 135 -32.84 -8.99 22.75
CA SER A 135 -33.64 -9.44 23.88
C SER A 135 -34.89 -8.61 24.16
N MET A 136 -34.92 -7.33 23.72
CA MET A 136 -36.10 -6.46 23.89
C MET A 136 -37.34 -6.95 23.13
N GLY A 137 -37.18 -7.82 22.13
CA GLY A 137 -38.30 -8.45 21.42
C GLY A 137 -38.94 -9.62 22.19
N SER A 138 -38.38 -10.03 23.32
CA SER A 138 -38.88 -11.15 24.11
C SER A 138 -40.07 -10.75 24.97
N LYS A 139 -41.12 -11.58 24.95
CA LYS A 139 -42.31 -11.45 25.82
C LYS A 139 -42.01 -11.71 27.30
N HIS A 140 -40.84 -12.25 27.61
CA HIS A 140 -40.44 -12.67 28.96
C HIS A 140 -39.62 -11.61 29.71
N LEU A 141 -39.55 -10.37 29.19
CA LEU A 141 -38.92 -9.24 29.86
C LEU A 141 -40.01 -8.27 30.34
N ASP A 142 -40.02 -7.93 31.62
CA ASP A 142 -41.02 -7.02 32.19
C ASP A 142 -40.81 -5.56 31.73
N LEU A 143 -41.85 -4.73 31.89
CA LEU A 143 -41.86 -3.35 31.42
C LEU A 143 -40.77 -2.47 32.06
N ASN A 144 -40.43 -2.70 33.34
CA ASN A 144 -39.41 -1.92 34.03
C ASN A 144 -38.01 -2.31 33.54
N SER A 145 -37.76 -3.61 33.36
CA SER A 145 -36.53 -4.12 32.74
C SER A 145 -36.37 -3.60 31.31
N LEU A 146 -37.43 -3.64 30.50
CA LEU A 146 -37.42 -3.10 29.13
C LEU A 146 -37.06 -1.62 29.10
N ARG A 147 -37.69 -0.80 29.96
CA ARG A 147 -37.37 0.63 30.07
C ARG A 147 -35.93 0.86 30.48
N TYR A 148 -35.44 0.11 31.47
CA TYR A 148 -34.06 0.21 31.94
C TYR A 148 -33.06 -0.15 30.83
N ILE A 149 -33.22 -1.30 30.17
CA ILE A 149 -32.33 -1.75 29.09
C ILE A 149 -32.37 -0.78 27.89
N SER A 150 -33.55 -0.30 27.51
CA SER A 150 -33.69 0.69 26.43
C SER A 150 -32.96 1.99 26.75
N LEU A 151 -33.06 2.50 27.99
CA LEU A 151 -32.37 3.71 28.41
C LEU A 151 -30.85 3.48 28.50
N LEU A 152 -30.42 2.34 29.03
CA LEU A 152 -29.02 1.94 29.09
C LEU A 152 -28.37 1.92 27.70
N ILE A 153 -29.00 1.26 26.72
CA ILE A 153 -28.50 1.21 25.34
C ILE A 153 -28.41 2.63 24.74
N LYS A 154 -29.43 3.47 24.97
CA LYS A 154 -29.49 4.82 24.41
C LYS A 154 -28.45 5.76 25.04
N GLN A 155 -28.16 5.61 26.33
CA GLN A 155 -27.21 6.46 27.05
C GLN A 155 -25.75 6.00 26.91
N THR A 156 -25.52 4.73 26.58
CA THR A 156 -24.16 4.19 26.40
C THR A 156 -23.51 4.75 25.14
N LYS A 157 -22.62 5.73 25.32
CA LYS A 157 -21.72 6.23 24.26
C LYS A 157 -20.43 5.41 24.24
N ILE A 158 -20.34 4.52 23.25
CA ILE A 158 -19.16 3.70 22.99
C ILE A 158 -17.99 4.63 22.61
N SER A 159 -16.81 4.33 23.13
CA SER A 159 -15.60 5.10 22.79
C SER A 159 -15.33 5.06 21.29
N ALA A 160 -14.72 6.14 20.77
CA ALA A 160 -14.32 6.20 19.38
C ALA A 160 -13.39 5.01 19.04
N ILE A 161 -13.58 4.45 17.85
CA ILE A 161 -12.75 3.36 17.36
C ILE A 161 -11.34 3.89 17.19
N GLU A 162 -10.37 3.28 17.86
CA GLU A 162 -8.97 3.58 17.58
C GLU A 162 -8.62 3.17 16.15
N PRO A 163 -7.85 3.98 15.41
CA PRO A 163 -7.41 3.63 14.07
C PRO A 163 -6.71 2.27 14.10
N ARG A 164 -6.96 1.48 13.05
CA ARG A 164 -6.31 0.18 12.92
C ARG A 164 -4.83 0.40 12.64
N ASN A 165 -3.97 -0.24 13.42
CA ASN A 165 -2.56 -0.33 13.09
C ASN A 165 -2.46 -1.23 11.86
N ILE A 166 -2.13 -0.64 10.72
CA ILE A 166 -1.93 -1.39 9.48
C ILE A 166 -0.54 -1.97 9.53
N GLU A 167 -0.48 -3.28 9.76
CA GLU A 167 0.76 -4.03 9.63
C GLU A 167 1.16 -4.10 8.15
N THR A 168 2.42 -3.75 7.89
CA THR A 168 3.05 -3.69 6.56
C THR A 168 4.40 -4.39 6.59
N VAL A 169 4.89 -4.82 5.43
CA VAL A 169 6.25 -5.35 5.24
C VAL A 169 7.29 -4.34 5.76
N SER A 170 7.08 -3.04 5.53
CA SER A 170 7.93 -1.98 6.08
C SER A 170 7.93 -2.00 7.62
N SER A 171 6.75 -2.03 8.26
CA SER A 171 6.68 -2.08 9.74
C SER A 171 7.31 -3.35 10.32
N PHE A 172 7.28 -4.47 9.59
CA PHE A 172 7.97 -5.69 10.01
C PHE A 172 9.48 -5.46 10.10
N PHE A 173 10.10 -4.91 9.05
CA PHE A 173 11.54 -4.65 9.09
C PHE A 173 11.91 -3.51 10.04
N SER A 174 11.09 -2.46 10.16
CA SER A 174 11.30 -1.37 11.12
C SER A 174 11.26 -1.84 12.58
N SER A 175 10.61 -2.98 12.87
CA SER A 175 10.63 -3.60 14.20
C SER A 175 11.98 -4.24 14.58
N MET A 176 12.93 -4.28 13.65
CA MET A 176 14.28 -4.81 13.83
C MET A 176 15.33 -3.71 13.57
N PRO A 177 15.53 -2.73 14.49
CA PRO A 177 16.51 -1.66 14.30
C PRO A 177 17.93 -2.16 14.07
N TRP A 178 18.29 -3.31 14.66
CA TRP A 178 19.59 -3.96 14.49
C TRP A 178 19.88 -4.39 13.05
N LEU A 179 18.85 -4.57 12.20
CA LEU A 179 19.04 -4.94 10.80
C LEU A 179 19.82 -3.86 10.02
N ARG A 180 19.78 -2.61 10.49
CA ARG A 180 20.53 -1.48 9.93
C ARG A 180 22.04 -1.73 9.90
N GLU A 181 22.57 -2.44 10.88
CA GLU A 181 24.00 -2.82 10.94
C GLU A 181 24.33 -3.89 9.89
N GLU A 182 23.42 -4.83 9.65
CA GLU A 182 23.65 -5.97 8.75
C GLU A 182 23.55 -5.58 7.26
N ILE A 183 22.65 -4.66 6.90
CA ILE A 183 22.39 -4.29 5.49
C ILE A 183 22.91 -2.90 5.10
N GLY A 184 23.38 -2.14 6.08
CA GLY A 184 23.83 -0.75 5.92
C GLY A 184 22.69 0.27 5.95
N ASN A 185 23.02 1.50 6.35
CA ASN A 185 22.06 2.58 6.54
C ASN A 185 21.23 2.90 5.29
N GLU A 186 21.87 2.93 4.11
CA GLU A 186 21.20 3.29 2.86
C GLU A 186 20.11 2.26 2.49
N ASN A 187 20.41 0.96 2.59
CA ASN A 187 19.42 -0.09 2.32
C ASN A 187 18.32 -0.11 3.39
N TYR A 188 18.68 0.14 4.65
CA TYR A 188 17.70 0.21 5.73
C TYR A 188 16.67 1.33 5.51
N LEU A 189 17.11 2.53 5.13
CA LEU A 189 16.20 3.65 4.81
C LEU A 189 15.30 3.35 3.60
N LYS A 190 15.78 2.57 2.61
CA LYS A 190 14.97 2.16 1.45
C LYS A 190 13.78 1.27 1.84
N LEU A 191 13.82 0.58 3.00
CA LEU A 191 12.71 -0.25 3.50
C LEU A 191 11.47 0.58 3.88
N GLU A 192 11.64 1.88 4.12
CA GLU A 192 10.53 2.79 4.41
C GLU A 192 9.65 3.11 3.19
N SER A 193 10.08 2.78 1.97
CA SER A 193 9.26 2.95 0.76
C SER A 193 8.52 1.65 0.43
N PRO A 194 7.20 1.55 0.71
CA PRO A 194 6.37 0.42 0.31
C PRO A 194 6.54 0.02 -1.14
N LYS A 195 6.62 0.99 -2.07
CA LYS A 195 6.79 0.72 -3.50
C LYS A 195 8.09 -0.02 -3.82
N ARG A 196 9.23 0.52 -3.38
CA ARG A 196 10.54 -0.12 -3.58
C ARG A 196 10.59 -1.50 -2.94
N LEU A 197 10.02 -1.63 -1.74
CA LEU A 197 10.03 -2.87 -0.98
C LEU A 197 9.16 -3.96 -1.62
N ILE A 198 7.95 -3.63 -2.08
CA ILE A 198 7.03 -4.60 -2.68
C ILE A 198 7.47 -5.03 -4.08
N ASP A 199 8.04 -4.12 -4.88
CA ASP A 199 8.65 -4.49 -6.16
C ASP A 199 9.81 -5.46 -5.93
N SER A 200 10.70 -5.14 -4.98
CA SER A 200 11.82 -6.02 -4.60
C SER A 200 11.33 -7.38 -4.08
N PHE A 201 10.31 -7.38 -3.25
CA PHE A 201 9.69 -8.58 -2.67
C PHE A 201 9.07 -9.48 -3.75
N SER A 202 8.14 -8.95 -4.54
CA SER A 202 7.39 -9.71 -5.53
C SER A 202 8.30 -10.34 -6.58
N ILE A 203 9.28 -9.60 -7.10
CA ILE A 203 10.26 -10.09 -8.07
C ILE A 203 11.14 -11.19 -7.45
N SER A 204 11.62 -11.01 -6.21
CA SER A 204 12.46 -12.01 -5.54
C SER A 204 11.71 -13.32 -5.28
N ILE A 205 10.47 -13.23 -4.78
CA ILE A 205 9.63 -14.39 -4.50
C ILE A 205 9.19 -15.09 -5.79
N ALA A 206 8.79 -14.34 -6.82
CA ALA A 206 8.41 -14.89 -8.12
C ALA A 206 9.58 -15.55 -8.85
N SER A 207 10.75 -14.93 -8.84
CA SER A 207 11.97 -15.53 -9.42
C SER A 207 12.32 -16.84 -8.73
N THR A 208 12.23 -16.88 -7.39
CA THR A 208 12.49 -18.10 -6.60
C THR A 208 11.48 -19.20 -6.93
N LEU A 209 10.19 -18.86 -6.96
CA LEU A 209 9.13 -19.81 -7.30
C LEU A 209 9.32 -20.35 -8.72
N LEU A 210 9.54 -19.47 -9.70
CA LEU A 210 9.70 -19.86 -11.09
C LEU A 210 10.95 -20.74 -11.30
N PHE A 211 12.05 -20.44 -10.60
CA PHE A 211 13.23 -21.29 -10.61
C PHE A 211 12.90 -22.71 -10.14
N ILE A 212 12.26 -22.85 -8.98
CA ILE A 212 11.85 -24.15 -8.43
C ILE A 212 10.97 -24.91 -9.43
N LEU A 213 9.93 -24.26 -9.94
CA LEU A 213 8.95 -24.90 -10.82
C LEU A 213 9.57 -25.31 -12.17
N LYS A 214 10.36 -24.43 -12.82
CA LYS A 214 11.04 -24.75 -14.08
C LYS A 214 12.05 -25.88 -13.91
N THR A 215 12.82 -25.87 -12.81
CA THR A 215 13.78 -26.93 -12.52
C THR A 215 13.08 -28.27 -12.31
N LYS A 216 11.95 -28.29 -11.59
CA LYS A 216 11.11 -29.50 -11.45
C LYS A 216 10.53 -29.96 -12.79
N SER A 217 10.00 -29.05 -13.61
CA SER A 217 9.45 -29.36 -14.94
C SER A 217 10.50 -29.97 -15.86
N LYS A 218 11.71 -29.38 -15.91
CA LYS A 218 12.84 -29.88 -16.71
C LYS A 218 13.32 -31.26 -16.27
N ALA A 219 13.27 -31.54 -14.96
CA ALA A 219 13.69 -32.83 -14.42
C ALA A 219 12.82 -33.99 -14.92
N GLY A 220 11.55 -33.72 -15.29
CA GLY A 220 10.65 -34.73 -15.88
C GLY A 220 10.43 -35.97 -15.01
N ILE A 221 10.68 -35.87 -13.70
CA ILE A 221 10.70 -37.03 -12.80
C ILE A 221 9.28 -37.59 -12.67
N ASN A 222 9.10 -38.89 -12.88
CA ASN A 222 7.82 -39.55 -12.65
C ASN A 222 7.62 -39.82 -11.14
N VAL A 223 6.39 -39.65 -10.66
CA VAL A 223 5.95 -39.99 -9.30
C VAL A 223 6.35 -41.42 -8.91
N ASP A 224 6.17 -42.37 -9.83
CA ASP A 224 6.47 -43.78 -9.56
C ASP A 224 7.97 -43.99 -9.35
N THR A 225 8.81 -43.26 -10.08
CA THR A 225 10.26 -43.25 -9.88
C THR A 225 10.60 -42.75 -8.48
N LEU A 226 10.03 -41.63 -8.02
CA LEU A 226 10.31 -41.11 -6.66
C LEU A 226 9.83 -42.06 -5.56
N LYS A 227 8.67 -42.70 -5.73
CA LYS A 227 8.17 -43.69 -4.77
C LYS A 227 9.09 -44.91 -4.69
N GLN A 228 9.65 -45.35 -5.81
CA GLN A 228 10.63 -46.45 -5.85
C GLN A 228 11.95 -46.10 -5.15
N LEU A 229 12.29 -44.81 -5.00
CA LEU A 229 13.48 -44.38 -4.26
C LEU A 229 13.26 -44.39 -2.74
N GLU A 230 12.03 -44.56 -2.25
CA GLU A 230 11.79 -44.72 -0.81
C GLU A 230 12.38 -46.03 -0.30
N PRO A 231 13.12 -46.01 0.82
CA PRO A 231 13.71 -47.22 1.37
C PRO A 231 12.62 -48.17 1.93
N VAL A 232 12.68 -49.45 1.54
CA VAL A 232 11.71 -50.49 1.91
C VAL A 232 11.70 -50.80 3.42
N SER A 233 12.84 -50.67 4.10
CA SER A 233 12.95 -50.84 5.55
C SER A 233 13.96 -49.87 6.17
N THR A 234 13.57 -49.25 7.29
CA THR A 234 14.39 -48.26 8.01
C THR A 234 14.17 -48.37 9.51
N GLN A 235 15.20 -48.05 10.29
CA GLN A 235 15.14 -48.03 11.76
C GLN A 235 14.54 -46.72 12.32
N GLY A 236 14.01 -45.84 11.45
CA GLY A 236 13.34 -44.60 11.82
C GLY A 236 13.37 -43.53 10.72
N ASN A 237 12.60 -42.45 10.91
CA ASN A 237 12.46 -41.35 9.93
C ASN A 237 13.79 -40.76 9.48
N ARG A 238 14.76 -40.68 10.39
CA ARG A 238 16.10 -40.16 10.13
C ARG A 238 16.83 -41.01 9.08
N ASP A 239 16.93 -42.32 9.29
CA ASP A 239 17.50 -43.28 8.33
C ASP A 239 16.72 -43.30 6.99
N LYS A 240 15.38 -43.13 7.06
CA LYS A 240 14.54 -42.95 5.87
C LYS A 240 14.99 -41.76 5.02
N TYR A 241 15.13 -40.59 5.62
CA TYR A 241 15.54 -39.39 4.89
C TYR A 241 16.96 -39.49 4.34
N GLN A 242 17.89 -40.06 5.10
CA GLN A 242 19.27 -40.29 4.65
C GLN A 242 19.29 -41.12 3.35
N LYS A 243 18.67 -42.30 3.36
CA LYS A 243 18.64 -43.20 2.19
C LYS A 243 17.87 -42.60 1.02
N TYR A 244 16.72 -42.00 1.28
CA TYR A 244 15.90 -41.37 0.24
C TYR A 244 16.65 -40.23 -0.46
N CYS A 245 17.28 -39.32 0.29
CA CYS A 245 18.04 -38.21 -0.29
C CYS A 245 19.26 -38.71 -1.07
N GLN A 246 19.98 -39.72 -0.58
CA GLN A 246 21.07 -40.37 -1.32
C GLN A 246 20.57 -40.95 -2.64
N ASN A 247 19.42 -41.62 -2.62
CA ASN A 247 18.80 -42.19 -3.81
C ASN A 247 18.41 -41.11 -4.82
N ILE A 248 17.78 -40.01 -4.39
CA ILE A 248 17.45 -38.88 -5.29
C ILE A 248 18.72 -38.33 -5.93
N ILE A 249 19.72 -38.00 -5.11
CA ILE A 249 20.97 -37.41 -5.62
C ILE A 249 21.67 -38.37 -6.58
N SER A 250 21.71 -39.67 -6.28
CA SER A 250 22.36 -40.66 -7.15
C SER A 250 21.64 -40.88 -8.48
N ASN A 251 20.32 -40.71 -8.52
CA ASN A 251 19.53 -40.96 -9.73
C ASN A 251 19.34 -39.72 -10.59
N PHE A 252 19.29 -38.52 -9.98
CA PHE A 252 18.96 -37.29 -10.69
C PHE A 252 20.05 -36.22 -10.63
N GLY A 253 21.00 -36.34 -9.69
CA GLY A 253 22.13 -35.43 -9.58
C GLY A 253 23.19 -35.73 -10.63
N THR A 254 23.80 -34.69 -11.19
CA THR A 254 25.00 -34.81 -12.00
C THR A 254 26.23 -34.66 -11.11
N THR A 255 27.25 -35.49 -11.36
CA THR A 255 28.51 -35.37 -10.63
C THR A 255 29.24 -34.10 -11.10
N PRO A 256 29.48 -33.12 -10.23
CA PRO A 256 30.17 -31.90 -10.62
C PRO A 256 31.64 -32.15 -10.93
N LEU A 257 32.17 -31.46 -11.94
CA LEU A 257 33.62 -31.42 -12.21
C LEU A 257 34.35 -30.57 -11.15
N ASN A 258 33.73 -29.44 -10.75
CA ASN A 258 34.18 -28.56 -9.68
C ASN A 258 33.01 -28.20 -8.77
N ILE A 259 33.30 -27.80 -7.52
CA ILE A 259 32.30 -27.43 -6.50
C ILE A 259 31.33 -26.30 -6.96
N GLY A 260 31.71 -25.52 -7.99
CA GLY A 260 30.88 -24.46 -8.58
C GLY A 260 30.09 -24.83 -9.84
N ASP A 261 30.35 -25.98 -10.47
CA ASP A 261 29.79 -26.37 -11.78
C ASP A 261 28.55 -27.27 -11.63
N LEU A 262 27.64 -26.90 -10.73
CA LEU A 262 26.40 -27.64 -10.50
C LEU A 262 25.30 -27.17 -11.45
N ASP A 263 24.62 -28.11 -12.12
CA ASP A 263 23.40 -27.80 -12.84
C ASP A 263 22.26 -27.44 -11.88
N ASP A 264 21.26 -26.71 -12.38
CA ASP A 264 20.14 -26.18 -11.58
C ASP A 264 19.37 -27.26 -10.80
N LEU A 265 19.23 -28.47 -11.36
CA LEU A 265 18.50 -29.57 -10.72
C LEU A 265 19.31 -30.14 -9.57
N THR A 266 20.58 -30.45 -9.80
CA THR A 266 21.48 -30.94 -8.74
C THR A 266 21.59 -29.93 -7.61
N GLU A 267 21.75 -28.66 -7.95
CA GLU A 267 21.79 -27.56 -6.99
C GLU A 267 20.52 -27.53 -6.12
N LEU A 268 19.34 -27.60 -6.74
CA LEU A 268 18.07 -27.57 -6.01
C LEU A 268 17.87 -28.80 -5.12
N ILE A 269 18.28 -29.99 -5.57
CA ILE A 269 18.22 -31.22 -4.77
C ILE A 269 19.11 -31.07 -3.53
N LEU A 270 20.34 -30.58 -3.68
CA LEU A 270 21.26 -30.39 -2.56
C LEU A 270 20.72 -29.37 -1.57
N LEU A 271 20.16 -28.26 -2.06
CA LEU A 271 19.54 -27.23 -1.22
C LEU A 271 18.32 -27.73 -0.44
N ASP A 272 17.57 -28.68 -0.98
CA ASP A 272 16.43 -29.28 -0.27
C ASP A 272 16.90 -30.34 0.75
N CYS A 273 17.87 -31.16 0.39
CA CYS A 273 18.27 -32.36 1.12
C CYS A 273 19.40 -32.15 2.14
N LEU A 274 20.31 -31.19 1.95
CA LEU A 274 21.51 -31.02 2.78
C LEU A 274 21.54 -29.70 3.57
N PRO A 275 21.83 -29.74 4.87
CA PRO A 275 22.16 -28.55 5.65
C PRO A 275 23.34 -27.76 5.07
N THR A 276 23.28 -26.42 5.16
CA THR A 276 24.31 -25.51 4.61
C THR A 276 25.70 -25.78 5.19
N ASP A 277 25.79 -26.07 6.49
CA ASP A 277 27.03 -26.35 7.22
C ASP A 277 27.76 -27.60 6.73
N ARG A 278 27.05 -28.52 6.06
CA ARG A 278 27.60 -29.82 5.61
C ARG A 278 27.76 -29.91 4.11
N ARG A 279 27.27 -28.92 3.38
CA ARG A 279 27.26 -28.93 1.93
C ARG A 279 28.67 -28.97 1.34
N VAL A 280 29.59 -28.15 1.86
CA VAL A 280 30.98 -28.10 1.38
C VAL A 280 31.69 -29.44 1.59
N GLU A 281 31.58 -30.02 2.79
CA GLU A 281 32.16 -31.33 3.10
C GLU A 281 31.57 -32.43 2.21
N TYR A 282 30.27 -32.37 1.94
CA TYR A 282 29.60 -33.34 1.07
C TYR A 282 30.07 -33.23 -0.38
N LEU A 283 30.13 -32.01 -0.93
CA LEU A 283 30.57 -31.77 -2.31
C LEU A 283 32.02 -32.16 -2.53
N ASP A 284 32.92 -31.84 -1.60
CA ASP A 284 34.33 -32.25 -1.67
C ASP A 284 34.48 -33.77 -1.78
N LYS A 285 33.72 -34.52 -0.96
CA LYS A 285 33.70 -35.99 -1.04
C LYS A 285 33.06 -36.48 -2.33
N TRP A 286 31.99 -35.85 -2.80
CA TRP A 286 31.33 -36.28 -4.04
C TRP A 286 32.25 -36.10 -5.26
N VAL A 287 32.91 -34.94 -5.38
CA VAL A 287 33.91 -34.69 -6.43
C VAL A 287 35.07 -35.69 -6.35
N LYS A 288 35.59 -35.94 -5.14
CA LYS A 288 36.73 -36.85 -4.94
C LYS A 288 36.44 -38.31 -5.26
N TYR A 289 35.25 -38.81 -4.92
CA TYR A 289 34.92 -40.24 -5.02
C TYR A 289 34.00 -40.60 -6.19
N GLY A 290 33.45 -39.62 -6.91
CA GLY A 290 32.59 -39.82 -8.08
C GLY A 290 31.26 -40.55 -7.81
N CYS A 291 30.97 -40.91 -6.55
CA CYS A 291 29.79 -41.71 -6.20
C CYS A 291 29.21 -41.30 -4.84
N CYS A 292 27.93 -40.92 -4.83
CA CYS A 292 27.18 -40.55 -3.62
C CYS A 292 27.04 -41.69 -2.61
N LYS A 293 27.13 -42.95 -3.05
CA LYS A 293 26.94 -44.15 -2.21
C LYS A 293 28.10 -44.38 -1.23
N SER A 294 29.28 -43.83 -1.53
CA SER A 294 30.49 -44.01 -0.71
C SER A 294 30.67 -42.97 0.40
N ILE A 295 29.78 -41.97 0.49
CA ILE A 295 29.85 -40.93 1.51
C ILE A 295 29.26 -41.49 2.81
N SER A 296 30.16 -41.95 3.69
CA SER A 296 29.91 -42.55 5.01
C SER A 296 28.59 -42.14 5.69
N ASN A 297 27.83 -43.15 6.15
CA ASN A 297 26.64 -43.03 6.98
C ASN A 297 26.88 -42.39 8.37
N LYS A 298 28.15 -42.20 8.75
CA LYS A 298 28.56 -41.60 10.02
C LYS A 298 29.61 -40.53 9.78
N THR A 299 29.25 -39.28 10.08
CA THR A 299 30.24 -38.23 10.35
C THR A 299 31.01 -38.57 11.62
N LYS A 300 32.18 -37.94 11.85
CA LYS A 300 32.99 -38.11 13.09
C LYS A 300 32.20 -37.88 14.40
N ARG A 301 30.99 -37.30 14.34
CA ARG A 301 30.09 -37.03 15.49
C ARG A 301 28.82 -37.90 15.53
N GLY A 302 28.70 -38.94 14.71
CA GLY A 302 27.53 -39.83 14.71
C GLY A 302 26.21 -39.21 14.21
N LEU A 303 26.25 -37.99 13.66
CA LEU A 303 25.09 -37.26 13.14
C LEU A 303 24.91 -37.53 11.64
N GLN A 304 23.68 -37.86 11.23
CA GLN A 304 23.28 -38.09 9.83
C GLN A 304 23.33 -36.81 8.99
N CYS A 305 23.66 -36.93 7.70
CA CYS A 305 23.98 -35.82 6.81
C CYS A 305 22.77 -35.12 6.18
N PHE A 306 21.64 -35.81 6.02
CA PHE A 306 20.48 -35.29 5.26
C PHE A 306 19.30 -34.88 6.14
N THR A 307 18.49 -33.97 5.60
CA THR A 307 17.20 -33.55 6.15
C THR A 307 16.03 -34.13 5.35
N SER A 308 14.85 -34.22 5.96
CA SER A 308 13.60 -34.55 5.25
C SER A 308 13.41 -33.60 4.06
N PRO A 309 13.23 -34.03 2.81
CA PRO A 309 13.01 -33.13 1.67
C PRO A 309 11.59 -32.54 1.68
N MET A 310 11.46 -31.27 1.26
CA MET A 310 10.19 -30.54 1.18
C MET A 310 9.79 -30.22 -0.26
N ILE A 311 10.77 -30.07 -1.16
CA ILE A 311 10.55 -29.84 -2.59
C ILE A 311 10.44 -31.18 -3.31
N PHE A 312 11.39 -32.09 -3.06
CA PHE A 312 11.43 -33.43 -3.68
C PHE A 312 10.78 -34.49 -2.79
N SER A 313 9.68 -34.14 -2.14
CA SER A 313 8.91 -35.07 -1.31
C SER A 313 8.16 -36.07 -2.19
N SER A 314 8.36 -37.37 -1.93
CA SER A 314 7.70 -38.49 -2.63
C SER A 314 6.18 -38.46 -2.54
N SER A 315 5.62 -37.90 -1.46
CA SER A 315 4.18 -37.88 -1.20
C SER A 315 3.44 -36.76 -1.94
N LEU A 316 4.16 -35.69 -2.31
CA LEU A 316 3.57 -34.49 -2.89
C LEU A 316 3.83 -34.35 -4.38
N TRP A 317 4.78 -35.09 -4.96
CA TRP A 317 5.05 -35.03 -6.40
C TRP A 317 3.85 -35.56 -7.23
N PRO A 318 3.48 -34.94 -8.37
CA PRO A 318 4.07 -33.76 -9.01
C PRO A 318 3.46 -32.43 -8.53
N TRP A 319 2.63 -32.47 -7.49
CA TRP A 319 1.86 -31.33 -7.01
C TRP A 319 2.73 -30.28 -6.31
N PRO A 320 2.23 -29.04 -6.23
CA PRO A 320 2.89 -28.00 -5.45
C PRO A 320 3.01 -28.35 -3.97
N THR A 321 4.24 -28.22 -3.48
CA THR A 321 4.66 -28.42 -2.10
C THR A 321 4.27 -27.23 -1.24
N SER A 322 4.43 -27.36 0.08
CA SER A 322 4.16 -26.25 1.00
C SER A 322 5.00 -25.01 0.70
N ILE A 323 6.24 -25.15 0.22
CA ILE A 323 7.10 -24.02 -0.18
C ILE A 323 6.49 -23.29 -1.38
N GLU A 324 6.16 -24.02 -2.43
CA GLU A 324 5.58 -23.45 -3.66
C GLU A 324 4.24 -22.77 -3.39
N LYS A 325 3.38 -23.42 -2.57
CA LYS A 325 2.10 -22.84 -2.10
C LYS A 325 2.32 -21.53 -1.34
N HIS A 326 3.31 -21.46 -0.44
CA HIS A 326 3.59 -20.23 0.31
C HIS A 326 4.09 -19.10 -0.60
N LEU A 327 5.07 -19.37 -1.46
CA LEU A 327 5.59 -18.38 -2.40
C LEU A 327 4.48 -17.87 -3.35
N CYS A 328 3.64 -18.77 -3.87
CA CYS A 328 2.51 -18.40 -4.73
C CYS A 328 1.47 -17.56 -3.97
N SER A 329 1.16 -17.91 -2.71
CA SER A 329 0.23 -17.13 -1.89
C SER A 329 0.73 -15.71 -1.62
N TRP A 330 2.05 -15.53 -1.45
CA TRP A 330 2.69 -14.23 -1.29
C TRP A 330 2.59 -13.37 -2.55
N ILE A 331 2.77 -13.97 -3.73
CA ILE A 331 2.57 -13.26 -5.01
C ILE A 331 1.09 -12.83 -5.15
N CYS A 332 0.14 -13.71 -4.82
CA CYS A 332 -1.29 -13.35 -4.82
C CYS A 332 -1.60 -12.20 -3.86
N ALA A 333 -0.97 -12.18 -2.67
CA ALA A 333 -1.12 -11.08 -1.72
C ALA A 333 -0.50 -9.76 -2.24
N SER A 334 0.62 -9.81 -2.97
CA SER A 334 1.19 -8.61 -3.60
C SER A 334 0.31 -8.04 -4.71
N LEU A 335 -0.61 -8.84 -5.27
CA LEU A 335 -1.67 -8.38 -6.19
C LEU A 335 -2.90 -7.82 -5.45
N LYS A 336 -2.74 -7.47 -4.18
CA LYS A 336 -3.76 -6.86 -3.29
C LYS A 336 -4.97 -7.76 -2.98
N ILE A 337 -4.89 -9.06 -3.25
CA ILE A 337 -5.95 -10.03 -2.92
C ILE A 337 -6.02 -10.22 -1.40
N GLN A 338 -7.23 -10.23 -0.84
CA GLN A 338 -7.42 -10.38 0.60
C GLN A 338 -6.98 -11.78 1.07
N PRO A 339 -6.23 -11.90 2.20
CA PRO A 339 -5.76 -13.20 2.72
C PRO A 339 -6.83 -14.30 2.84
N ALA A 340 -8.03 -13.93 3.31
CA ALA A 340 -9.13 -14.87 3.48
C ALA A 340 -9.70 -15.41 2.15
N ASP A 341 -9.49 -14.68 1.05
CA ASP A 341 -9.96 -15.06 -0.28
C ASP A 341 -8.86 -15.77 -1.08
N ILE A 342 -7.57 -15.50 -0.80
CA ILE A 342 -6.44 -16.28 -1.35
C ILE A 342 -6.65 -17.78 -1.11
N LEU A 343 -7.04 -18.18 0.10
CA LEU A 343 -7.27 -19.59 0.46
C LEU A 343 -8.43 -20.26 -0.31
N LYS A 344 -9.28 -19.47 -0.96
CA LYS A 344 -10.42 -19.95 -1.73
C LYS A 344 -10.14 -20.00 -3.22
N LEU A 345 -9.00 -19.45 -3.66
CA LEU A 345 -8.65 -19.38 -5.06
C LEU A 345 -8.55 -20.79 -5.66
N LYS A 346 -9.04 -20.90 -6.88
CA LYS A 346 -9.07 -22.09 -7.70
C LYS A 346 -8.39 -21.82 -9.03
N ARG A 347 -8.04 -22.89 -9.74
CA ARG A 347 -7.44 -22.78 -11.08
C ARG A 347 -8.26 -21.91 -12.04
N ASN A 348 -9.60 -22.02 -11.99
CA ASN A 348 -10.50 -21.28 -12.89
C ASN A 348 -10.58 -19.77 -12.57
N ASP A 349 -10.10 -19.33 -11.41
CA ASP A 349 -10.04 -17.90 -11.08
C ASP A 349 -8.92 -17.19 -11.86
N PHE A 350 -8.00 -17.94 -12.49
CA PHE A 350 -6.88 -17.40 -13.26
C PHE A 350 -7.21 -17.41 -14.75
N VAL A 351 -7.39 -16.22 -15.31
CA VAL A 351 -7.68 -16.00 -16.72
C VAL A 351 -6.37 -15.71 -17.44
N ILE A 352 -5.94 -16.66 -18.29
CA ILE A 352 -4.74 -16.54 -19.11
C ILE A 352 -5.15 -16.25 -20.55
N THR A 353 -4.90 -15.04 -21.02
CA THR A 353 -5.12 -14.67 -22.43
C THR A 353 -3.95 -15.16 -23.26
N LYS A 354 -4.21 -15.83 -24.39
CA LYS A 354 -3.18 -16.38 -25.28
C LYS A 354 -3.31 -15.81 -26.69
N ASN A 355 -2.20 -15.73 -27.42
CA ASN A 355 -2.22 -15.40 -28.84
C ASN A 355 -2.68 -16.62 -29.69
N GLN A 356 -2.79 -16.43 -31.00
CA GLN A 356 -3.19 -17.49 -31.95
C GLN A 356 -2.28 -18.73 -31.89
N ASN A 357 -1.01 -18.55 -31.53
CA ASN A 357 -0.02 -19.63 -31.38
C ASN A 357 -0.02 -20.28 -29.98
N GLY A 358 -0.99 -19.95 -29.12
CA GLY A 358 -1.12 -20.48 -27.77
C GLY A 358 -0.13 -19.90 -26.74
N ARG A 359 0.66 -18.87 -27.09
CA ARG A 359 1.57 -18.21 -26.15
C ARG A 359 0.80 -17.27 -25.22
N PRO A 360 1.01 -17.32 -23.90
CA PRO A 360 0.40 -16.38 -22.96
C PRO A 360 0.79 -14.93 -23.27
N LEU A 361 -0.20 -14.03 -23.28
CA LEU A 361 -0.04 -12.58 -23.43
C LEU A 361 -0.25 -11.86 -22.11
N SER A 362 -1.29 -12.25 -21.36
CA SER A 362 -1.62 -11.63 -20.08
C SER A 362 -2.26 -12.61 -19.11
N LEU A 363 -2.19 -12.27 -17.83
CA LEU A 363 -2.77 -13.00 -16.72
C LEU A 363 -3.61 -12.03 -15.87
N GLN A 364 -4.83 -12.45 -15.53
CA GLN A 364 -5.69 -11.75 -14.56
C GLN A 364 -6.30 -12.75 -13.58
N ILE A 365 -6.49 -12.35 -12.33
CA ILE A 365 -7.17 -13.16 -11.31
C ILE A 365 -8.54 -12.56 -11.02
N ILE A 366 -9.60 -13.32 -11.27
CA ILE A 366 -10.99 -12.93 -11.05
C ILE A 366 -11.58 -13.86 -9.97
N TYR A 367 -11.97 -13.30 -8.82
CA TYR A 367 -12.38 -14.11 -7.67
C TYR A 367 -13.60 -13.53 -6.94
N TYR A 368 -14.38 -14.39 -6.29
CA TYR A 368 -15.52 -13.98 -5.48
C TYR A 368 -15.07 -13.54 -4.08
N LYS A 369 -15.29 -12.26 -3.74
CA LYS A 369 -14.94 -11.71 -2.43
C LYS A 369 -16.09 -11.88 -1.46
N GLY A 370 -15.92 -12.82 -0.51
CA GLY A 370 -17.01 -13.27 0.36
C GLY A 370 -17.63 -12.21 1.27
N ARG A 371 -16.87 -11.17 1.67
CA ARG A 371 -17.37 -10.11 2.57
C ARG A 371 -18.18 -9.02 1.87
N SER A 372 -17.90 -8.77 0.59
CA SER A 372 -18.65 -7.78 -0.21
C SER A 372 -19.74 -8.42 -1.05
N GLY A 373 -19.67 -9.74 -1.30
CA GLY A 373 -20.63 -10.45 -2.13
C GLY A 373 -20.51 -10.12 -3.62
N VAL A 374 -19.33 -9.69 -4.07
CA VAL A 374 -19.08 -9.23 -5.45
C VAL A 374 -17.80 -9.88 -5.96
N PHE A 375 -17.72 -10.09 -7.28
CA PHE A 375 -16.50 -10.50 -7.96
C PHE A 375 -15.50 -9.35 -8.01
N HIS A 376 -14.24 -9.69 -7.85
CA HIS A 376 -13.14 -8.74 -7.85
C HIS A 376 -12.06 -9.19 -8.82
N GLU A 377 -11.42 -8.22 -9.45
CA GLU A 377 -10.37 -8.44 -10.43
C GLU A 377 -9.03 -7.93 -9.90
N SER A 378 -7.96 -8.70 -10.10
CA SER A 378 -6.59 -8.22 -9.87
C SER A 378 -6.15 -7.28 -11.00
N PRO A 379 -5.05 -6.54 -10.81
CA PRO A 379 -4.37 -5.88 -11.93
C PRO A 379 -4.06 -6.89 -13.03
N LEU A 380 -4.20 -6.45 -14.30
CA LEU A 380 -3.78 -7.24 -15.45
C LEU A 380 -2.24 -7.29 -15.48
N LEU A 381 -1.69 -8.50 -15.52
CA LEU A 381 -0.26 -8.73 -15.61
C LEU A 381 0.13 -9.12 -17.03
N ASP A 382 1.17 -8.49 -17.57
CA ASP A 382 1.83 -8.95 -18.79
C ASP A 382 2.51 -10.30 -18.53
N ALA A 383 2.29 -11.28 -19.40
CA ALA A 383 2.90 -12.61 -19.30
C ALA A 383 4.43 -12.60 -19.37
N GLY A 384 5.04 -11.53 -19.87
CA GLY A 384 6.48 -11.29 -19.82
C GLY A 384 7.02 -11.01 -18.42
N LEU A 385 6.18 -10.55 -17.48
CA LEU A 385 6.58 -10.29 -16.10
C LEU A 385 6.86 -11.58 -15.34
N ILE A 386 7.89 -11.57 -14.48
CA ILE A 386 8.33 -12.76 -13.74
C ILE A 386 7.23 -13.31 -12.81
N GLU A 387 6.41 -12.43 -12.24
CA GLU A 387 5.26 -12.79 -11.41
C GLU A 387 4.21 -13.55 -12.22
N ALA A 388 3.90 -13.09 -13.43
CA ALA A 388 2.94 -13.76 -14.32
C ALA A 388 3.49 -15.11 -14.78
N GLN A 389 4.78 -15.18 -15.16
CA GLN A 389 5.43 -16.44 -15.52
C GLN A 389 5.39 -17.45 -14.37
N ALA A 390 5.69 -17.03 -13.15
CA ALA A 390 5.65 -17.87 -11.96
C ALA A 390 4.24 -18.42 -11.68
N LEU A 391 3.22 -17.55 -11.76
CA LEU A 391 1.82 -17.96 -11.56
C LEU A 391 1.32 -18.90 -12.66
N ILE A 392 1.62 -18.62 -13.93
CA ILE A 392 1.24 -19.47 -15.06
C ILE A 392 1.87 -20.85 -14.90
N GLU A 393 3.17 -20.92 -14.61
CA GLU A 393 3.86 -22.20 -14.39
C GLU A 393 3.25 -22.96 -13.20
N TYR A 394 2.98 -22.27 -12.09
CA TYR A 394 2.36 -22.87 -10.91
C TYR A 394 0.99 -23.49 -11.20
N ILE A 395 0.16 -22.79 -11.98
CA ILE A 395 -1.18 -23.27 -12.37
C ILE A 395 -1.08 -24.49 -13.29
N ASN A 396 -0.07 -24.54 -14.16
CA ASN A 396 0.15 -25.66 -15.06
C ASN A 396 0.46 -26.97 -14.30
N HIS A 397 1.10 -26.89 -13.13
CA HIS A 397 1.35 -28.06 -12.26
C HIS A 397 0.14 -28.56 -11.46
N ILE A 398 -0.96 -27.81 -11.45
CA ILE A 398 -2.17 -28.17 -10.68
C ILE A 398 -3.12 -28.94 -11.59
N PRO A 399 -3.83 -29.99 -11.13
CA PRO A 399 -4.67 -30.78 -12.02
C PRO A 399 -5.86 -29.96 -12.50
N SER A 400 -6.33 -30.29 -13.70
CA SER A 400 -7.58 -29.73 -14.24
C SER A 400 -8.75 -30.08 -13.30
N GLY A 401 -9.43 -29.06 -12.75
CA GLY A 401 -10.56 -29.26 -11.85
C GLY A 401 -10.78 -28.09 -10.89
N ASN A 402 -11.83 -28.19 -10.06
CA ASN A 402 -12.18 -27.18 -9.06
C ASN A 402 -11.38 -27.34 -7.76
N SER A 403 -10.14 -27.84 -7.86
CA SER A 403 -9.23 -28.09 -6.73
C SER A 403 -8.76 -26.77 -6.12
N LYS A 404 -8.67 -26.75 -4.79
CA LYS A 404 -8.13 -25.59 -4.06
C LYS A 404 -6.63 -25.47 -4.33
N LEU A 405 -6.17 -24.25 -4.61
CA LEU A 405 -4.76 -23.97 -4.86
C LEU A 405 -3.92 -24.00 -3.58
N PHE A 406 -4.55 -23.75 -2.44
CA PHE A 406 -3.92 -23.60 -1.13
C PHE A 406 -4.64 -24.43 -0.08
N ASP A 407 -3.92 -24.76 0.99
CA ASP A 407 -4.50 -25.47 2.12
C ASP A 407 -5.47 -24.55 2.88
N ASN A 408 -6.47 -25.12 3.57
CA ASN A 408 -7.54 -24.35 4.24
C ASN A 408 -7.05 -23.38 5.32
N HIS A 409 -5.78 -23.48 5.72
CA HIS A 409 -5.15 -22.63 6.71
C HIS A 409 -3.73 -22.31 6.28
N THR A 410 -3.36 -21.03 6.24
CA THR A 410 -1.96 -20.60 6.27
C THR A 410 -1.54 -20.51 7.74
N PRO A 411 -0.79 -21.48 8.28
CA PRO A 411 -0.36 -21.39 9.67
C PRO A 411 0.44 -20.10 9.90
N ASN A 412 0.32 -19.49 11.07
CA ASN A 412 1.28 -18.48 11.50
C ASN A 412 2.61 -19.20 11.76
N ILE A 413 3.47 -19.23 10.75
CA ILE A 413 4.74 -19.93 10.83
C ILE A 413 5.69 -19.08 11.68
N SER A 414 6.25 -19.69 12.72
CA SER A 414 7.28 -19.06 13.54
C SER A 414 8.48 -18.68 12.67
N LEU A 415 9.06 -17.52 12.94
CA LEU A 415 10.25 -17.08 12.23
C LEU A 415 11.45 -17.90 12.71
N SER A 416 11.86 -18.86 11.88
CA SER A 416 13.00 -19.72 12.14
C SER A 416 13.77 -20.02 10.87
N PHE A 417 15.09 -19.79 10.91
CA PHE A 417 16.02 -20.13 9.84
C PHE A 417 16.69 -21.50 10.03
N ASN A 418 16.13 -22.34 10.92
CA ASN A 418 16.59 -23.71 11.06
C ASN A 418 16.36 -24.50 9.75
N THR A 419 17.29 -25.38 9.41
CA THR A 419 17.29 -26.22 8.20
C THR A 419 15.99 -27.01 8.01
N TYR A 420 15.32 -27.37 9.10
CA TYR A 420 14.07 -28.13 9.06
C TYR A 420 12.82 -27.27 8.79
N CYS A 421 12.93 -25.95 8.90
CA CYS A 421 11.82 -25.01 8.74
C CYS A 421 11.71 -24.49 7.30
N ILE A 422 10.49 -24.12 6.89
CA ILE A 422 10.20 -23.61 5.55
C ILE A 422 11.06 -22.40 5.18
N PHE A 423 11.23 -21.44 6.09
CA PHE A 423 12.02 -20.22 5.86
C PHE A 423 13.52 -20.49 5.84
N GLY A 424 13.99 -21.47 6.61
CA GLY A 424 15.36 -21.96 6.49
C GLY A 424 15.64 -22.51 5.09
N ARG A 425 14.68 -23.23 4.47
CA ARG A 425 14.85 -23.71 3.08
C ARG A 425 14.78 -22.59 2.06
N ILE A 426 13.79 -21.71 2.17
CA ILE A 426 13.65 -20.55 1.28
C ILE A 426 14.92 -19.70 1.35
N SER A 427 15.46 -19.47 2.56
CA SER A 427 16.74 -18.79 2.77
C SER A 427 17.90 -19.49 2.05
N ARG A 428 18.06 -20.81 2.20
CA ARG A 428 19.10 -21.57 1.49
C ARG A 428 18.98 -21.43 -0.03
N ILE A 429 17.75 -21.52 -0.55
CA ILE A 429 17.49 -21.41 -1.99
C ILE A 429 17.83 -20.01 -2.49
N ILE A 430 17.34 -18.97 -1.82
CA ILE A 430 17.59 -17.57 -2.19
C ILE A 430 19.08 -17.20 -2.06
N ASN A 431 19.79 -17.78 -1.09
CA ASN A 431 21.22 -17.55 -0.89
C ASN A 431 22.12 -18.36 -1.83
N SER A 432 21.57 -19.30 -2.62
CA SER A 432 22.34 -20.01 -3.63
C SER A 432 22.83 -19.03 -4.71
N PRO A 433 24.11 -19.10 -5.16
CA PRO A 433 24.65 -18.19 -6.16
C PRO A 433 23.79 -18.09 -7.43
N ASN A 434 23.38 -19.23 -8.00
CA ASN A 434 22.61 -19.29 -9.24
C ASN A 434 21.24 -18.60 -9.09
N VAL A 435 20.54 -18.88 -7.98
CA VAL A 435 19.22 -18.30 -7.71
C VAL A 435 19.33 -16.82 -7.38
N LYS A 436 20.34 -16.43 -6.60
CA LYS A 436 20.59 -15.04 -6.24
C LYS A 436 20.91 -14.20 -7.47
N GLU A 437 21.76 -14.69 -8.36
CA GLU A 437 22.06 -14.03 -9.63
C GLU A 437 20.81 -13.93 -10.52
N TYR A 438 20.02 -15.00 -10.59
CA TYR A 438 18.75 -15.00 -11.32
C TYR A 438 17.77 -13.94 -10.79
N ILE A 439 17.64 -13.83 -9.46
CA ILE A 439 16.84 -12.78 -8.82
C ILE A 439 17.38 -11.38 -9.16
N LEU A 440 18.69 -11.16 -8.99
CA LEU A 440 19.33 -9.87 -9.25
C LEU A 440 19.18 -9.43 -10.72
N LYS A 441 19.27 -10.37 -11.67
CA LYS A 441 19.03 -10.12 -13.09
C LYS A 441 17.60 -9.68 -13.39
N ASN A 442 16.61 -10.29 -12.74
CA ASN A 442 15.19 -9.90 -12.89
C ASN A 442 14.87 -8.57 -12.18
N LEU A 443 15.60 -8.24 -11.11
CA LEU A 443 15.49 -6.93 -10.46
C LEU A 443 16.10 -5.82 -11.32
N SER A 444 17.30 -6.05 -11.89
CA SER A 444 17.98 -5.07 -12.72
C SER A 444 17.24 -4.81 -14.03
N SER A 445 16.65 -5.82 -14.65
CA SER A 445 15.83 -5.65 -15.87
C SER A 445 14.62 -4.73 -15.67
N ARG A 446 14.15 -4.55 -14.43
CA ARG A 446 13.05 -3.66 -14.07
C ARG A 446 13.49 -2.38 -13.35
N ASN A 447 14.79 -2.10 -13.28
CA ASN A 447 15.36 -1.00 -12.49
C ASN A 447 14.86 -0.99 -11.03
N CYS A 448 14.62 -2.17 -10.47
CA CYS A 448 14.12 -2.35 -9.10
C CYS A 448 15.28 -2.52 -8.11
N SER A 449 15.08 -2.04 -6.89
CA SER A 449 16.05 -2.22 -5.80
C SER A 449 16.06 -3.67 -5.30
N SER A 450 17.22 -4.16 -4.85
CA SER A 450 17.37 -5.43 -4.12
C SER A 450 17.11 -5.32 -2.61
N VAL A 451 16.41 -4.28 -2.16
CA VAL A 451 16.24 -3.97 -0.73
C VAL A 451 15.61 -5.12 0.07
N PHE A 452 14.58 -5.79 -0.46
CA PHE A 452 13.97 -6.94 0.21
C PHE A 452 14.95 -8.10 0.29
N LEU A 453 15.64 -8.41 -0.81
CA LEU A 453 16.62 -9.48 -0.89
C LEU A 453 17.74 -9.26 0.15
N ASN A 454 18.30 -8.06 0.20
CA ASN A 454 19.35 -7.71 1.15
C ASN A 454 18.86 -7.81 2.60
N ALA A 455 17.66 -7.30 2.90
CA ALA A 455 17.04 -7.42 4.22
C ALA A 455 16.78 -8.88 4.63
N PHE A 456 16.23 -9.68 3.72
CA PHE A 456 15.96 -11.09 3.96
C PHE A 456 17.25 -11.89 4.19
N ILE A 457 18.30 -11.64 3.40
CA ILE A 457 19.62 -12.28 3.58
C ILE A 457 20.28 -11.81 4.88
N GLY A 458 20.21 -10.52 5.22
CA GLY A 458 20.76 -9.98 6.47
C GLY A 458 20.17 -10.65 7.72
N MET A 459 18.93 -11.11 7.65
CA MET A 459 18.30 -11.87 8.73
C MET A 459 18.81 -13.31 8.88
N THR A 460 19.57 -13.83 7.92
CA THR A 460 20.01 -15.24 7.88
C THR A 460 21.36 -15.48 8.55
N ASN A 461 21.95 -14.44 9.15
CA ASN A 461 23.22 -14.52 9.86
C ASN A 461 23.14 -15.53 11.03
N SER A 462 24.09 -16.46 11.10
CA SER A 462 24.14 -17.58 12.05
C SER A 462 24.30 -17.16 13.51
N GLU A 463 24.76 -15.94 13.77
CA GLU A 463 24.93 -15.39 15.12
C GLU A 463 23.60 -14.95 15.75
N LEU A 464 22.56 -14.76 14.95
CA LEU A 464 21.26 -14.30 15.43
C LEU A 464 20.42 -15.47 16.00
N VAL A 465 19.74 -15.22 17.11
CA VAL A 465 18.98 -16.25 17.85
C VAL A 465 17.49 -16.00 17.71
N THR A 466 16.77 -16.90 17.05
CA THR A 466 15.30 -16.86 16.93
C THR A 466 14.61 -17.28 18.22
N PHE A 467 13.35 -16.85 18.40
CA PHE A 467 12.55 -17.19 19.58
C PHE A 467 12.43 -18.70 19.81
N ASP A 468 12.22 -19.48 18.75
CA ASP A 468 12.11 -20.95 18.85
C ASP A 468 13.40 -21.56 19.41
N LYS A 469 14.56 -21.14 18.87
CA LYS A 469 15.87 -21.65 19.32
C LYS A 469 16.13 -21.26 20.77
N TRP A 470 15.87 -20.01 21.13
CA TRP A 470 16.05 -19.49 22.48
C TRP A 470 15.10 -20.17 23.49
N SER A 471 13.81 -20.27 23.16
CA SER A 471 12.80 -20.86 24.05
C SER A 471 13.05 -22.34 24.32
N HIS A 472 13.50 -23.10 23.31
CA HIS A 472 13.95 -24.47 23.50
C HIS A 472 15.15 -24.58 24.47
N GLN A 473 16.12 -23.67 24.35
CA GLN A 473 17.28 -23.62 25.25
C GLN A 473 16.84 -23.27 26.68
N GLN A 474 16.03 -22.23 26.88
CA GLN A 474 15.50 -21.84 28.20
C GLN A 474 14.70 -22.97 28.84
N LYS A 475 13.84 -23.65 28.06
CA LYS A 475 13.06 -24.80 28.52
C LYS A 475 13.95 -25.95 28.97
N SER A 476 15.06 -26.22 28.26
CA SER A 476 16.03 -27.25 28.67
C SER A 476 16.76 -26.91 29.97
N LEU A 477 16.88 -25.62 30.29
CA LEU A 477 17.49 -25.10 31.51
C LEU A 477 16.48 -24.89 32.66
N GLY A 478 15.18 -25.14 32.43
CA GLY A 478 14.12 -24.93 33.43
C GLY A 478 13.81 -23.46 33.71
N LEU A 479 14.15 -22.54 32.81
CA LEU A 479 14.00 -21.09 32.97
C LEU A 479 12.73 -20.56 32.28
N GLU A 480 12.31 -19.32 32.61
CA GLU A 480 11.16 -18.66 31.99
C GLU A 480 11.42 -18.36 30.49
N TYR A 481 10.51 -18.82 29.61
CA TYR A 481 10.66 -18.74 28.16
C TYR A 481 9.57 -17.90 27.47
N SER A 482 9.02 -16.90 28.16
CA SER A 482 7.97 -16.02 27.60
C SER A 482 8.52 -15.11 26.49
N ALA A 483 7.65 -14.69 25.56
CA ALA A 483 8.03 -13.74 24.50
C ALA A 483 8.48 -12.38 25.06
N SER A 484 7.97 -11.99 26.23
CA SER A 484 8.40 -10.79 26.95
C SER A 484 9.84 -10.95 27.46
N CYS A 485 10.15 -12.11 28.06
CA CYS A 485 11.50 -12.45 28.50
C CYS A 485 12.50 -12.42 27.32
N TYR A 486 12.16 -13.06 26.20
CA TYR A 486 13.00 -13.05 24.98
C TYR A 486 13.38 -11.65 24.52
N ARG A 487 12.42 -10.72 24.46
CA ARG A 487 12.66 -9.32 24.03
C ARG A 487 13.52 -8.53 25.01
N LYS A 488 13.52 -8.89 26.29
CA LYS A 488 14.36 -8.25 27.32
C LYS A 488 15.78 -8.85 27.35
N THR A 489 15.91 -10.15 27.11
CA THR A 489 17.19 -10.86 27.21
C THR A 489 18.03 -10.75 25.95
N ILE A 490 17.40 -10.71 24.77
CA ILE A 490 18.10 -10.69 23.48
C ILE A 490 18.06 -9.29 22.87
N ILE A 491 19.23 -8.69 22.68
CA ILE A 491 19.38 -7.35 22.08
C ILE A 491 18.89 -7.36 20.62
N LYS A 492 19.41 -8.28 19.80
CA LYS A 492 19.02 -8.46 18.40
C LYS A 492 17.84 -9.45 18.28
N HIS A 493 16.70 -9.14 18.91
CA HIS A 493 15.55 -10.04 18.92
C HIS A 493 14.81 -10.05 17.57
N PHE A 494 14.28 -11.20 17.18
CA PHE A 494 13.41 -11.34 16.01
C PHE A 494 11.92 -11.13 16.35
N PRO A 495 11.10 -10.73 15.37
CA PRO A 495 9.67 -10.95 15.42
C PRO A 495 9.35 -12.46 15.60
N LEU A 496 8.27 -12.77 16.32
CA LEU A 496 7.89 -14.16 16.60
C LEU A 496 7.45 -14.92 15.34
N HIS A 497 6.80 -14.21 14.42
CA HIS A 497 6.27 -14.75 13.18
C HIS A 497 6.85 -13.99 12.01
N PHE A 498 7.03 -14.67 10.89
CA PHE A 498 7.40 -14.01 9.65
C PHE A 498 6.22 -13.23 9.05
N ILE A 499 6.50 -12.48 7.99
CA ILE A 499 5.55 -11.62 7.28
C ILE A 499 4.34 -12.44 6.79
N GLY A 500 3.15 -12.08 7.28
CA GLY A 500 1.89 -12.70 6.86
C GLY A 500 1.30 -12.10 5.59
N LEU A 501 0.31 -12.77 4.99
CA LEU A 501 -0.39 -12.30 3.78
C LEU A 501 -0.99 -10.89 3.94
N ALA A 502 -1.45 -10.54 5.14
CA ALA A 502 -2.00 -9.22 5.42
C ALA A 502 -0.94 -8.11 5.29
N PHE A 503 0.28 -8.35 5.76
CA PHE A 503 1.39 -7.39 5.68
C PHE A 503 1.71 -7.09 4.22
N ILE A 504 1.81 -8.14 3.40
CA ILE A 504 2.12 -8.04 1.97
C ILE A 504 1.00 -7.29 1.25
N LYS A 505 -0.26 -7.68 1.47
CA LYS A 505 -1.42 -7.02 0.86
C LYS A 505 -1.49 -5.54 1.22
N ASN A 506 -1.30 -5.20 2.50
CA ASN A 506 -1.35 -3.81 2.96
C ASN A 506 -0.22 -2.98 2.37
N SER A 507 1.00 -3.53 2.34
CA SER A 507 2.13 -2.87 1.68
C SER A 507 1.92 -2.68 0.18
N ALA A 508 1.30 -3.64 -0.51
CA ALA A 508 0.98 -3.50 -1.93
C ALA A 508 -0.05 -2.40 -2.21
N VAL A 509 -1.01 -2.19 -1.29
CA VAL A 509 -1.92 -1.04 -1.35
C VAL A 509 -1.13 0.26 -1.14
N HIS A 510 -0.29 0.35 -0.11
CA HIS A 510 0.53 1.54 0.14
C HIS A 510 1.46 1.87 -1.05
N ALA A 511 2.05 0.85 -1.67
CA ALA A 511 2.93 0.97 -2.83
C ALA A 511 2.26 1.60 -4.06
N SER A 512 0.93 1.57 -4.14
CA SER A 512 0.14 2.11 -5.25
C SER A 512 -0.53 3.44 -4.92
N SER A 513 -0.18 4.09 -3.81
CA SER A 513 -0.81 5.36 -3.41
C SER A 513 -0.61 6.47 -4.44
N ASP A 514 0.42 6.36 -5.28
CA ASP A 514 0.69 7.27 -6.40
C ASP A 514 -0.38 7.23 -7.49
N ARG A 515 -1.02 6.07 -7.68
CA ARG A 515 -2.06 5.85 -8.69
C ARG A 515 -3.47 6.13 -8.18
N TYR A 516 -3.64 6.37 -6.89
CA TYR A 516 -4.96 6.56 -6.30
C TYR A 516 -5.64 7.84 -6.81
N ARG A 517 -6.88 7.72 -7.29
CA ARG A 517 -7.80 8.85 -7.50
C ARG A 517 -9.14 8.58 -6.85
N ASP A 518 -9.73 9.65 -6.30
CA ASP A 518 -11.07 9.58 -5.75
C ASP A 518 -12.08 9.39 -6.89
N GLY A 519 -12.93 8.38 -6.82
CA GLY A 519 -13.90 8.05 -7.87
C GLY A 519 -13.35 7.30 -9.09
N ASP A 520 -12.17 6.67 -9.03
CA ASP A 520 -11.68 5.81 -10.12
C ASP A 520 -12.71 4.75 -10.53
N LEU A 521 -12.97 4.64 -11.85
CA LEU A 521 -13.90 3.67 -12.41
C LEU A 521 -13.45 2.22 -12.19
N VAL A 522 -12.13 1.99 -12.15
CA VAL A 522 -11.54 0.67 -11.99
C VAL A 522 -10.63 0.68 -10.76
N ASN A 523 -11.09 0.03 -9.68
CA ASN A 523 -10.29 -0.19 -8.49
C ASN A 523 -9.82 -1.65 -8.42
N TYR A 524 -8.51 -1.86 -8.55
CA TYR A 524 -7.89 -3.19 -8.46
C TYR A 524 -7.53 -3.60 -7.03
N SER A 525 -7.66 -2.70 -6.05
CA SER A 525 -7.50 -3.01 -4.64
C SER A 525 -8.74 -3.76 -4.14
N SER A 526 -8.57 -4.77 -3.28
CA SER A 526 -9.70 -5.57 -2.75
C SER A 526 -10.70 -4.81 -1.86
N HIS A 527 -10.78 -3.49 -1.90
CA HIS A 527 -11.63 -2.60 -1.08
C HIS A 527 -12.05 -1.38 -1.91
N ASN A 528 -13.09 -0.66 -1.47
CA ASN A 528 -13.55 0.54 -2.18
C ASN A 528 -12.63 1.74 -1.92
N SER A 529 -12.75 2.77 -2.76
CA SER A 529 -11.94 4.00 -2.67
C SER A 529 -12.09 4.70 -1.31
N ASP A 530 -13.30 4.71 -0.72
CA ASP A 530 -13.52 5.24 0.63
C ASP A 530 -12.67 4.55 1.69
N SER A 531 -12.60 3.21 1.65
CA SER A 531 -11.77 2.45 2.58
C SER A 531 -10.28 2.73 2.35
N GLU A 532 -9.86 2.94 1.11
CA GLU A 532 -8.47 3.24 0.74
C GLU A 532 -8.06 4.60 1.32
N LYS A 533 -8.91 5.61 1.10
CA LYS A 533 -8.76 6.97 1.62
C LYS A 533 -8.69 7.02 3.15
N ILE A 534 -9.62 6.34 3.83
CA ILE A 534 -9.75 6.44 5.29
C ILE A 534 -8.72 5.55 6.01
N SER A 535 -8.41 4.37 5.46
CA SER A 535 -7.56 3.40 6.16
C SER A 535 -6.10 3.43 5.68
N TYR A 536 -5.84 3.53 4.38
CA TYR A 536 -4.51 3.29 3.80
C TYR A 536 -3.76 4.57 3.42
N LEU A 537 -4.45 5.67 3.13
CA LEU A 537 -3.85 6.98 2.85
C LEU A 537 -3.74 7.82 4.13
N THR A 538 -2.95 7.33 5.07
CA THR A 538 -2.71 7.96 6.37
C THR A 538 -1.23 8.28 6.54
N ASP A 539 -0.87 8.95 7.63
CA ASP A 539 0.54 9.26 7.99
C ASP A 539 1.42 8.01 8.17
N SER A 540 0.78 6.83 8.31
CA SER A 540 1.46 5.54 8.34
C SER A 540 2.02 5.13 6.97
N ASN A 541 1.51 5.69 5.87
CA ASN A 541 2.02 5.45 4.52
C ASN A 541 3.04 6.52 4.12
N LYS A 542 4.33 6.19 4.22
CA LYS A 542 5.41 7.12 3.86
C LYS A 542 5.42 7.54 2.39
N ASP A 543 5.04 6.66 1.45
CA ASP A 543 4.98 7.02 0.03
C ASP A 543 3.89 8.09 -0.20
N TRP A 544 2.74 7.96 0.46
CA TRP A 544 1.67 8.96 0.46
C TRP A 544 2.12 10.29 1.06
N VAL A 545 2.73 10.27 2.26
CA VAL A 545 3.24 11.48 2.93
C VAL A 545 4.27 12.20 2.07
N ASN A 546 5.20 11.46 1.46
CA ASN A 546 6.23 12.01 0.58
C ASN A 546 5.62 12.68 -0.65
N GLN A 547 4.61 12.05 -1.26
CA GLN A 547 3.92 12.60 -2.42
C GLN A 547 3.12 13.85 -2.06
N HIS A 548 2.34 13.79 -0.97
CA HIS A 548 1.59 14.93 -0.47
C HIS A 548 2.52 16.13 -0.21
N GLY A 549 3.63 15.89 0.49
CA GLY A 549 4.64 16.92 0.73
C GLY A 549 5.29 17.48 -0.55
N ARG A 550 5.47 16.68 -1.62
CA ARG A 550 5.96 17.17 -2.92
C ARG A 550 4.94 18.08 -3.61
N ILE A 551 3.68 17.67 -3.65
CA ILE A 551 2.59 18.45 -4.25
C ILE A 551 2.46 19.79 -3.53
N THR A 552 2.45 19.78 -2.19
CA THR A 552 2.38 21.01 -1.39
C THR A 552 3.53 21.96 -1.70
N ARG A 553 4.77 21.47 -1.83
CA ARG A 553 5.91 22.33 -2.20
C ARG A 553 5.77 22.92 -3.60
N LEU A 554 5.33 22.12 -4.58
CA LEU A 554 5.12 22.61 -5.94
C LEU A 554 4.05 23.72 -5.98
N VAL A 555 2.91 23.52 -5.31
CA VAL A 555 1.85 24.52 -5.25
C VAL A 555 2.33 25.80 -4.55
N LEU A 556 3.07 25.69 -3.45
CA LEU A 556 3.62 26.86 -2.77
C LEU A 556 4.64 27.62 -3.64
N GLN A 557 5.49 26.91 -4.38
CA GLN A 557 6.43 27.52 -5.33
C GLN A 557 5.71 28.23 -6.48
N ASP A 558 4.64 27.64 -7.01
CA ASP A 558 3.84 28.27 -8.07
C ASP A 558 3.14 29.54 -7.55
N ILE A 559 2.58 29.48 -6.34
CA ILE A 559 1.97 30.65 -5.70
C ILE A 559 3.02 31.76 -5.49
N GLU A 560 4.20 31.42 -4.97
CA GLU A 560 5.30 32.38 -4.79
C GLU A 560 5.72 33.03 -6.13
N LYS A 561 5.86 32.22 -7.18
CA LYS A 561 6.39 32.67 -8.47
C LYS A 561 5.38 33.46 -9.30
N TYR A 562 4.10 33.08 -9.29
CA TYR A 562 3.10 33.64 -10.21
C TYR A 562 2.05 34.54 -9.53
N VAL A 563 1.77 34.34 -8.24
CA VAL A 563 0.72 35.09 -7.54
C VAL A 563 1.30 36.28 -6.77
N TYR A 564 2.53 36.17 -6.24
CA TYR A 564 3.11 37.18 -5.35
C TYR A 564 4.30 37.99 -5.90
N LYS A 565 4.75 37.76 -7.15
CA LYS A 565 5.84 38.54 -7.76
C LYS A 565 5.30 39.64 -8.71
N PRO A 566 5.61 40.94 -8.51
CA PRO A 566 5.29 41.99 -9.48
C PRO A 566 6.07 41.78 -10.77
N ASN A 567 5.43 42.06 -11.92
CA ASN A 567 5.92 41.62 -13.23
C ASN A 567 6.92 42.58 -13.87
N LEU A 568 7.92 43.02 -13.11
CA LEU A 568 8.93 43.98 -13.55
C LEU A 568 9.81 43.44 -14.68
N ASP A 569 10.10 42.13 -14.69
CA ASP A 569 10.94 41.49 -15.71
C ASP A 569 10.27 41.59 -17.10
N ILE A 570 8.95 41.35 -17.20
CA ILE A 570 8.20 41.49 -18.45
C ILE A 570 8.13 42.96 -18.89
N ALA A 571 8.04 43.91 -17.96
CA ALA A 571 8.07 45.33 -18.30
C ALA A 571 9.40 45.75 -18.93
N ILE A 572 10.53 45.23 -18.40
CA ILE A 572 11.88 45.45 -18.93
C ILE A 572 12.02 44.82 -20.32
N GLU A 573 11.62 43.56 -20.49
CA GLU A 573 11.66 42.87 -21.79
C GLU A 573 10.87 43.62 -22.87
N ARG A 574 9.65 44.08 -22.54
CA ARG A 574 8.82 44.87 -23.46
C ARG A 574 9.45 46.20 -23.83
N THR A 575 10.07 46.87 -22.86
CA THR A 575 10.79 48.11 -23.11
C THR A 575 11.93 47.88 -24.10
N GLN A 576 12.70 46.80 -23.90
CA GLN A 576 13.79 46.43 -24.80
C GLN A 576 13.30 46.07 -26.21
N ASP A 577 12.20 45.32 -26.33
CA ASP A 577 11.57 45.01 -27.62
C ASP A 577 11.17 46.29 -28.38
N LEU A 578 10.50 47.23 -27.69
CA LEU A 578 10.11 48.52 -28.26
C LEU A 578 11.34 49.31 -28.74
N ILE A 579 12.41 49.34 -27.95
CA ILE A 579 13.67 50.03 -28.33
C ILE A 579 14.28 49.40 -29.58
N LEU A 580 14.39 48.07 -29.63
CA LEU A 580 15.01 47.35 -30.75
C LEU A 580 14.25 47.53 -32.06
N ARG A 581 12.91 47.57 -31.98
CA ARG A 581 12.04 47.75 -33.15
C ARG A 581 11.96 49.19 -33.63
N THR A 582 12.39 50.17 -32.82
CA THR A 582 12.25 51.59 -33.15
C THR A 582 13.36 52.09 -34.08
N LYS A 583 12.98 52.71 -35.20
CA LYS A 583 13.85 53.51 -36.07
C LYS A 583 13.38 54.96 -36.15
N ILE A 584 14.30 55.89 -35.95
CA ILE A 584 14.02 57.33 -36.00
C ILE A 584 14.23 57.87 -37.42
N ILE A 585 13.25 58.62 -37.92
CA ILE A 585 13.29 59.27 -39.24
C ILE A 585 13.41 60.78 -39.06
N LYS A 586 14.35 61.40 -39.80
CA LYS A 586 14.74 62.82 -39.65
C LYS A 586 14.05 63.78 -40.64
N SER A 587 13.79 63.31 -41.85
CA SER A 587 13.06 64.03 -42.89
C SER A 587 12.62 63.04 -43.95
N ILE A 588 11.39 63.16 -44.43
CA ILE A 588 10.88 62.33 -45.51
C ILE A 588 11.47 62.87 -46.80
N ASN A 589 12.55 62.26 -47.29
CA ASN A 589 13.17 62.62 -48.56
C ASN A 589 12.11 62.56 -49.67
N GLY A 590 11.61 63.74 -50.11
CA GLY A 590 10.84 63.89 -51.35
C GLY A 590 9.32 64.06 -51.27
N LEU A 591 8.67 64.13 -50.10
CA LEU A 591 7.24 64.51 -50.03
C LEU A 591 7.05 65.93 -49.49
N SER A 592 6.68 66.84 -50.40
CA SER A 592 6.36 68.25 -50.16
C SER A 592 5.03 68.51 -49.42
N ASN A 593 4.45 67.52 -48.72
CA ASN A 593 3.19 67.70 -47.99
C ASN A 593 3.17 66.92 -46.67
N LEU A 594 3.46 67.61 -45.56
CA LEU A 594 3.34 67.09 -44.18
C LEU A 594 1.87 66.87 -43.75
N ASN A 595 0.89 67.41 -44.48
CA ASN A 595 -0.53 67.37 -44.12
C ASN A 595 -1.27 66.05 -44.45
N LYS A 596 -0.56 64.98 -44.86
CA LYS A 596 -1.15 63.70 -45.29
C LYS A 596 -0.62 62.48 -44.53
N ILE A 597 -0.04 62.67 -43.34
CA ILE A 597 0.55 61.58 -42.56
C ILE A 597 -0.12 61.55 -41.19
N ASN A 598 -0.78 60.44 -40.88
CA ASN A 598 -1.40 60.24 -39.58
C ASN A 598 -0.33 59.74 -38.59
N ILE A 599 -0.07 60.53 -37.56
CA ILE A 599 0.78 60.16 -36.43
C ILE A 599 -0.15 59.92 -35.25
N ASN A 600 0.02 58.80 -34.56
CA ASN A 600 -0.79 58.50 -33.39
C ASN A 600 -0.36 59.35 -32.17
N SER A 601 -1.13 59.27 -31.08
CA SER A 601 -0.89 60.02 -29.84
C SER A 601 0.46 59.74 -29.15
N ILE A 602 1.19 58.72 -29.59
CA ILE A 602 2.47 58.27 -29.03
C ILE A 602 3.64 58.58 -30.01
N GLY A 603 3.36 59.20 -31.17
CA GLY A 603 4.38 59.62 -32.12
C GLY A 603 4.77 58.57 -33.18
N LEU A 604 4.00 57.48 -33.30
CA LEU A 604 4.18 56.45 -34.32
C LEU A 604 3.40 56.79 -35.59
N LEU A 605 3.95 56.44 -36.75
CA LEU A 605 3.32 56.59 -38.06
C LEU A 605 2.23 55.50 -38.27
N GLU A 606 0.98 55.90 -38.51
CA GLU A 606 -0.16 54.98 -38.68
C GLU A 606 -0.28 54.40 -40.11
N ASP A 607 0.14 55.16 -41.14
CA ASP A 607 0.06 54.76 -42.56
C ASP A 607 1.46 54.71 -43.21
N ASP A 608 2.07 53.53 -43.12
CA ASP A 608 3.45 53.23 -43.52
C ASP A 608 3.60 52.74 -44.96
N SER A 609 2.49 52.63 -45.71
CA SER A 609 2.47 52.06 -47.07
C SER A 609 3.38 52.79 -48.09
N ARG A 610 3.82 54.00 -47.74
CA ARG A 610 4.70 54.88 -48.52
C ARG A 610 6.20 54.71 -48.24
N PHE A 611 6.56 53.92 -47.24
CA PHE A 611 7.96 53.63 -46.90
C PHE A 611 8.29 52.16 -47.20
N ASP A 612 9.26 51.91 -48.07
CA ASP A 612 9.70 50.54 -48.45
C ASP A 612 10.26 49.71 -47.26
N TYR A 613 10.43 50.32 -46.08
CA TYR A 613 10.95 49.66 -44.88
C TYR A 613 10.04 48.54 -44.35
N LYS A 614 8.70 48.68 -44.40
CA LYS A 614 7.78 47.62 -43.93
C LYS A 614 7.59 46.45 -44.90
N LYS A 615 8.01 46.57 -46.17
CA LYS A 615 8.01 45.45 -47.13
C LYS A 615 9.09 44.41 -46.82
N ASN A 616 10.21 44.84 -46.24
CA ASN A 616 11.33 43.97 -45.90
C ASN A 616 11.34 43.57 -44.41
N ASP A 617 10.74 44.37 -43.53
CA ASP A 617 10.74 44.14 -42.08
C ASP A 617 9.46 44.71 -41.43
N PRO A 618 8.36 43.93 -41.37
CA PRO A 618 7.04 44.43 -40.98
C PRO A 618 6.93 44.85 -39.51
N ASP A 619 7.88 44.41 -38.67
CA ASP A 619 7.87 44.60 -37.21
C ASP A 619 8.53 45.90 -36.74
N VAL A 620 9.07 46.70 -37.67
CA VAL A 620 9.75 47.97 -37.38
C VAL A 620 8.74 49.08 -37.02
N LEU A 621 9.04 49.80 -35.93
CA LEU A 621 8.33 50.98 -35.46
C LEU A 621 9.04 52.24 -35.98
N LEU A 622 8.36 53.05 -36.79
CA LEU A 622 8.91 54.29 -37.31
C LEU A 622 8.44 55.48 -36.47
N VAL A 623 9.41 56.20 -35.90
CA VAL A 623 9.16 57.37 -35.04
C VAL A 623 9.78 58.62 -35.69
N LEU A 624 9.00 59.69 -35.77
CA LEU A 624 9.43 60.95 -36.39
C LEU A 624 10.21 61.83 -35.39
N ASP A 625 11.40 62.27 -35.77
CA ASP A 625 12.20 63.29 -35.06
C ASP A 625 11.65 64.70 -35.31
N SER A 626 10.57 65.02 -34.59
CA SER A 626 9.91 66.33 -34.63
C SER A 626 9.67 66.86 -33.21
N PRO A 627 9.67 68.20 -33.01
CA PRO A 627 9.34 68.79 -31.73
C PRO A 627 7.97 68.35 -31.19
N GLU A 628 6.98 68.17 -32.04
CA GLU A 628 5.62 67.76 -31.68
C GLU A 628 5.56 66.34 -31.10
N THR A 629 6.29 65.39 -31.71
CA THR A 629 6.43 64.02 -31.20
C THR A 629 7.05 64.03 -29.79
N ILE A 630 8.11 64.82 -29.61
CA ILE A 630 8.84 64.89 -28.34
C ILE A 630 7.98 65.55 -27.25
N VAL A 631 7.17 66.56 -27.60
CA VAL A 631 6.17 67.18 -26.70
C VAL A 631 5.16 66.14 -26.19
N ASN A 632 4.63 65.28 -27.06
CA ASN A 632 3.69 64.21 -26.66
C ASN A 632 4.35 63.20 -25.72
N MET A 633 5.61 62.84 -25.97
CA MET A 633 6.37 61.93 -25.10
C MET A 633 6.63 62.54 -23.71
N PHE A 634 7.00 63.83 -23.64
CA PHE A 634 7.13 64.54 -22.36
C PHE A 634 5.81 64.55 -21.58
N HIS A 635 4.70 64.81 -22.27
CA HIS A 635 3.37 64.81 -21.66
C HIS A 635 3.00 63.43 -21.08
N TYR A 636 3.25 62.35 -21.83
CA TYR A 636 2.98 60.98 -21.37
C TYR A 636 3.78 60.61 -20.13
N ILE A 637 5.08 60.93 -20.10
CA ILE A 637 5.96 60.62 -18.97
C ILE A 637 5.53 61.38 -17.70
N GLU A 638 5.23 62.67 -17.82
CA GLU A 638 4.77 63.50 -16.70
C GLU A 638 3.43 63.03 -16.13
N GLU A 639 2.46 62.71 -17.00
CA GLU A 639 1.17 62.17 -16.57
C GLU A 639 1.31 60.79 -15.90
N ALA A 640 2.17 59.91 -16.44
CA ALA A 640 2.48 58.61 -15.84
C ALA A 640 3.10 58.76 -14.45
N GLN A 641 4.04 59.70 -14.27
CA GLN A 641 4.64 59.99 -12.97
C GLN A 641 3.64 60.58 -11.98
N ARG A 642 2.77 61.50 -12.42
CA ARG A 642 1.76 62.14 -11.60
C ARG A 642 0.71 61.15 -11.09
N GLN A 643 0.31 60.19 -11.92
CA GLN A 643 -0.78 59.26 -11.62
C GLN A 643 -0.35 57.86 -11.16
N LYS A 644 0.96 57.55 -11.11
CA LYS A 644 1.50 56.22 -10.79
C LYS A 644 0.89 55.54 -9.56
N SER A 645 0.72 56.27 -8.45
CA SER A 645 0.20 55.69 -7.20
C SER A 645 -1.26 55.28 -7.33
N ARG A 646 -2.05 56.04 -8.10
CA ARG A 646 -3.45 55.72 -8.40
C ARG A 646 -3.56 54.57 -9.39
N LEU A 647 -2.70 54.53 -10.41
CA LEU A 647 -2.66 53.45 -11.40
C LEU A 647 -2.23 52.11 -10.78
N ILE A 648 -1.26 52.11 -9.85
CA ILE A 648 -0.86 50.89 -9.11
C ILE A 648 -2.02 50.38 -8.24
N ALA A 649 -2.77 51.28 -7.60
CA ALA A 649 -3.87 50.91 -6.72
C ALA A 649 -5.12 50.41 -7.47
N HIS A 650 -5.44 51.00 -8.63
CA HIS A 650 -6.68 50.74 -9.37
C HIS A 650 -6.51 49.86 -10.61
N SER A 651 -5.32 49.79 -11.20
CA SER A 651 -5.09 49.11 -12.48
C SER A 651 -3.64 48.61 -12.61
N LEU A 652 -3.20 47.75 -11.69
CA LEU A 652 -1.82 47.26 -11.62
C LEU A 652 -1.34 46.64 -12.94
N THR A 653 -2.16 45.78 -13.56
CA THR A 653 -1.82 45.12 -14.83
C THR A 653 -1.60 46.13 -15.94
N PHE A 654 -2.44 47.16 -16.06
CA PHE A 654 -2.28 48.20 -17.07
C PHE A 654 -1.01 49.02 -16.84
N PHE A 655 -0.72 49.34 -15.58
CA PHE A 655 0.48 50.05 -15.19
C PHE A 655 1.76 49.27 -15.55
N GLU A 656 1.85 48.01 -15.13
CA GLU A 656 3.03 47.15 -15.37
C GLU A 656 3.21 46.81 -16.85
N MET A 657 2.12 46.60 -17.59
CA MET A 657 2.19 46.04 -18.95
C MET A 657 2.21 47.09 -20.05
N THR A 658 1.73 48.30 -19.77
CA THR A 658 1.54 49.36 -20.78
C THR A 658 2.20 50.67 -20.36
N VAL A 659 1.82 51.23 -19.20
CA VAL A 659 2.29 52.57 -18.80
C VAL A 659 3.78 52.59 -18.53
N LEU A 660 4.28 51.64 -17.73
CA LEU A 660 5.67 51.58 -17.32
C LEU A 660 6.61 51.29 -18.52
N PRO A 661 6.35 50.28 -19.39
CA PRO A 661 7.21 50.04 -20.55
C PRO A 661 7.21 51.19 -21.55
N THR A 662 6.06 51.81 -21.81
CA THR A 662 5.96 52.92 -22.77
C THR A 662 6.67 54.17 -22.25
N ALA A 663 6.54 54.50 -20.95
CA ALA A 663 7.26 55.63 -20.36
C ALA A 663 8.78 55.45 -20.40
N GLU A 664 9.28 54.26 -20.08
CA GLU A 664 10.72 53.96 -20.10
C GLU A 664 11.29 53.96 -21.53
N TRP A 665 10.53 53.43 -22.50
CA TRP A 665 10.88 53.49 -23.92
C TRP A 665 10.99 54.94 -24.41
N MET A 666 9.99 55.79 -24.13
CA MET A 666 10.02 57.21 -24.50
C MET A 666 11.20 57.96 -23.89
N GLN A 667 11.44 57.74 -22.60
CA GLN A 667 12.57 58.34 -21.88
C GLN A 667 13.91 57.96 -22.55
N THR A 668 14.06 56.68 -22.92
CA THR A 668 15.27 56.17 -23.60
C THR A 668 15.46 56.81 -24.98
N LEU A 669 14.39 56.99 -25.77
CA LEU A 669 14.48 57.64 -27.08
C LEU A 669 14.91 59.11 -26.95
N ILE A 670 14.32 59.84 -26.01
CA ILE A 670 14.65 61.26 -25.73
C ILE A 670 16.12 61.40 -25.32
N GLN A 671 16.63 60.49 -24.50
CA GLN A 671 18.02 60.56 -24.03
C GLN A 671 19.04 60.20 -25.11
N ASN A 672 18.75 59.16 -25.92
CA ASN A 672 19.80 58.48 -26.68
C ASN A 672 19.65 58.54 -28.21
N LYS A 673 18.48 58.95 -28.74
CA LYS A 673 18.16 58.78 -30.16
C LYS A 673 17.70 60.07 -30.88
N PHE A 674 16.99 60.98 -30.21
CA PHE A 674 16.53 62.25 -30.80
C PHE A 674 17.62 63.34 -30.86
N ARG A 675 17.44 64.33 -31.75
CA ARG A 675 18.39 65.46 -31.88
C ARG A 675 18.22 66.48 -30.76
N LEU A 676 19.34 67.03 -30.29
CA LEU A 676 19.37 68.03 -29.23
C LEU A 676 18.59 69.31 -29.56
N ASP A 677 18.58 69.74 -30.81
CA ASP A 677 17.88 70.96 -31.22
C ASP A 677 16.35 70.77 -31.15
N SER A 678 15.85 69.64 -31.67
CA SER A 678 14.43 69.26 -31.58
C SER A 678 13.98 69.07 -30.13
N ILE A 679 14.85 68.53 -29.26
CA ILE A 679 14.57 68.41 -27.82
C ILE A 679 14.48 69.78 -27.14
N LYS A 680 15.38 70.72 -27.44
CA LYS A 680 15.38 72.07 -26.86
C LYS A 680 14.14 72.87 -27.28
N GLU A 681 13.78 72.77 -28.55
CA GLU A 681 12.57 73.38 -29.10
C GLU A 681 11.31 72.76 -28.46
N ALA A 682 11.20 71.44 -28.47
CA ALA A 682 10.09 70.70 -27.84
C ALA A 682 9.93 71.04 -26.36
N ARG A 683 11.03 71.14 -25.60
CA ARG A 683 10.99 71.49 -24.18
C ARG A 683 10.45 72.90 -23.96
N SER A 684 10.88 73.86 -24.77
CA SER A 684 10.41 75.24 -24.71
C SER A 684 8.91 75.32 -25.04
N THR A 685 8.49 74.59 -26.07
CA THR A 685 7.07 74.50 -26.50
C THR A 685 6.20 73.80 -25.45
N TYR A 686 6.65 72.66 -24.91
CA TYR A 686 5.92 71.91 -23.88
C TYR A 686 5.69 72.76 -22.62
N GLU A 687 6.71 73.49 -22.16
CA GLU A 687 6.56 74.36 -20.99
C GLU A 687 5.51 75.46 -21.18
N LEU A 688 5.35 75.96 -22.41
CA LEU A 688 4.33 76.96 -22.76
C LEU A 688 2.92 76.36 -22.81
N ILE A 689 2.77 75.12 -23.29
CA ILE A 689 1.45 74.52 -23.56
C ILE A 689 0.99 73.45 -22.56
N LYS A 690 1.85 72.99 -21.64
CA LYS A 690 1.56 71.85 -20.73
C LYS A 690 0.28 71.97 -19.92
N LYS A 691 -0.13 73.20 -19.59
CA LYS A 691 -1.38 73.45 -18.85
C LYS A 691 -2.65 73.21 -19.67
N ASN A 692 -2.53 73.25 -21.00
CA ASN A 692 -3.63 73.15 -21.94
C ASN A 692 -3.72 71.75 -22.59
N LEU A 693 -2.79 70.84 -22.28
CA LEU A 693 -2.80 69.48 -22.79
C LEU A 693 -3.79 68.59 -22.01
N PRO A 694 -4.42 67.60 -22.66
CA PRO A 694 -5.45 66.76 -22.05
C PRO A 694 -4.84 65.83 -20.99
N LYS A 695 -5.55 65.56 -19.90
CA LYS A 695 -5.11 64.57 -18.91
C LYS A 695 -5.17 63.17 -19.51
N LEU A 696 -4.13 62.38 -19.25
CA LEU A 696 -4.05 60.99 -19.72
C LEU A 696 -4.54 60.02 -18.65
N PHE A 697 -4.83 58.79 -19.06
CA PHE A 697 -5.24 57.64 -18.23
C PHE A 697 -6.52 57.81 -17.40
N GLU A 698 -7.30 58.88 -17.61
CA GLU A 698 -8.55 59.08 -16.85
C GLU A 698 -9.56 57.96 -17.11
N ASN A 699 -9.61 57.42 -18.32
CA ASN A 699 -10.49 56.30 -18.66
C ASN A 699 -10.10 55.05 -17.88
N GLU A 700 -8.81 54.74 -17.77
CA GLU A 700 -8.27 53.55 -17.10
C GLU A 700 -8.31 53.68 -15.57
N LEU A 701 -8.25 54.91 -15.06
CA LEU A 701 -8.48 55.23 -13.65
C LEU A 701 -9.97 55.19 -13.27
N ASN A 702 -10.88 55.48 -14.21
CA ASN A 702 -12.32 55.49 -14.00
C ASN A 702 -12.99 54.16 -14.38
N ALA A 703 -12.40 53.38 -15.29
CA ALA A 703 -12.87 52.06 -15.75
C ALA A 703 -12.54 50.94 -14.75
N GLY A 704 -12.62 51.25 -13.46
CA GLY A 704 -12.66 50.25 -12.40
C GLY A 704 -14.00 49.52 -12.37
N VAL A 705 -14.37 48.81 -13.45
CA VAL A 705 -15.15 47.57 -13.35
C VAL A 705 -14.68 46.57 -14.41
N SER A 706 -14.18 45.45 -13.87
CA SER A 706 -13.92 44.11 -14.43
C SER A 706 -12.46 43.77 -14.78
N PRO A 707 -11.84 42.78 -14.10
CA PRO A 707 -12.36 41.88 -13.06
C PRO A 707 -12.42 42.50 -11.66
#